data_AF-A0A9X3XJ67-F1
#
_entry.id   AF-A0A9X3XJ67-F1
#
_cell.length_a   1.000
_cell.length_b   1.000
_cell.length_c   1.000
_cell.angle_alpha   90.00
_cell.angle_beta   90.00
_cell.angle_gamma   90.00
#
_symmetry.space_group_name_H-M   'P 1'
#
loop_
_entity.id
_entity.type
_entity.pdbx_description
1 polymer ?
#
loop_
_entity_poly.entity_id
_entity_poly.type
_entity_poly.pdbx_seq_one_letter_code
_entity_poly.pdbx_strand_id
1 'polypeptide(L)'
;MIKKKALTLFLLASISSQAITWQNSLAITNESPLFNFKSYDFNTMEVTYDETKPVYMYNNGPQVTIPDKFINPKEQFRTAWLSTVVNIDISDVTSNPNLSAEEEFKNDLSSILDRFEELNLNAVTFQVSPMLDAWYPSDIAPWSQYLHKGGNNYTLQGKDPGFNGFDPLEWLISETHNRGMEFHAWFNPYRVTNTVDKRPVSEKLNELAENNFARKNPHLIYEFQNKLFLDPGRPEVIDYVVQRVEEVANKYNVDAIHFDDYFYPYKYSENNKDIYFYTQDLDKQTFIDYNRGFGEYNIENAAKWRENNIDILIKAIKDKVTDINITNNRSIQFGVSPFGIWGHAENYLEGSNTPTGSTSSLRDQFANTRKWVKEGLVDYLTPQIYWSFNTAAAPYGELLQWWDSQFEGINNSHLYIGHPNYKYIDASWDNNFKNPYEIANQLRFNQKFENVKGSAFFSFDKLLPKSIATSGDKFDILNHSNNILEKDYLNLPANVPGKPWLDKLETLPVTNAKYEVIDNTIRLNWDDNNSDSKFYCIYRQEGNLDTIDITNPQNLISRKGIESGKEFIDRNIEPNKTYTYAITVIDNASVENEAKIFNKEVLDNENAALPIIDAINKIPSLDSLTLDDELLVTSARALVSAFNNDSYVTNLDVLVAAENKIAQLKEEKAKEEQIAKENAAISAIDRLPALESITLDDEASIKAARKLVTIANNDSAITNLDKLVKAEAKIKELKENSNINPGENNNNNNNNNNNHSNNNNNNNNNNKDGKLPDTGGKNSSILLSFASMLTIAGTTLFRKNK
;
A
#
# COMPACT_ATOMS: atom_id res chain seq x y z
N MET A 1 -3.78 -8.11 24.33
CA MET A 1 -3.67 -7.00 23.36
C MET A 1 -4.33 -7.31 22.01
N ILE A 2 -4.04 -8.45 21.37
CA ILE A 2 -4.54 -8.84 20.03
C ILE A 2 -6.03 -8.50 19.77
N LYS A 3 -6.96 -8.94 20.64
CA LYS A 3 -8.40 -8.65 20.48
C LYS A 3 -8.81 -7.16 20.54
N LYS A 4 -7.99 -6.28 21.14
CA LYS A 4 -8.22 -4.82 21.09
C LYS A 4 -7.71 -4.23 19.78
N LYS A 5 -6.51 -4.60 19.31
CA LYS A 5 -5.98 -4.17 18.00
C LYS A 5 -6.93 -4.57 16.86
N ALA A 6 -7.41 -5.82 16.84
CA ALA A 6 -8.37 -6.27 15.82
C ALA A 6 -9.66 -5.42 15.80
N LEU A 7 -10.20 -5.07 16.97
CA LEU A 7 -11.38 -4.19 17.07
C LEU A 7 -11.07 -2.75 16.60
N THR A 8 -9.86 -2.25 16.86
CA THR A 8 -9.41 -0.93 16.40
C THR A 8 -9.18 -0.90 14.89
N LEU A 9 -8.56 -1.92 14.27
CA LEU A 9 -8.49 -2.04 12.81
C LEU A 9 -9.88 -2.12 12.19
N PHE A 10 -10.78 -2.93 12.76
CA PHE A 10 -12.16 -3.03 12.26
C PHE A 10 -12.90 -1.69 12.34
N LEU A 11 -12.73 -0.94 13.43
CA LEU A 11 -13.30 0.41 13.58
C LEU A 11 -12.65 1.42 12.62
N LEU A 12 -11.34 1.40 12.42
CA LEU A 12 -10.65 2.28 11.47
C LEU A 12 -11.06 1.98 10.03
N ALA A 13 -11.14 0.71 9.64
CA ALA A 13 -11.67 0.26 8.35
C ALA A 13 -13.16 0.62 8.18
N SER A 14 -13.95 0.57 9.25
CA SER A 14 -15.35 1.04 9.23
C SER A 14 -15.45 2.56 9.04
N ILE A 15 -14.54 3.33 9.64
CA ILE A 15 -14.52 4.80 9.58
C ILE A 15 -13.96 5.28 8.24
N SER A 16 -12.95 4.61 7.66
CA SER A 16 -12.47 4.90 6.31
C SER A 16 -13.51 4.49 5.26
N SER A 17 -14.14 3.31 5.40
CA SER A 17 -15.32 2.91 4.61
C SER A 17 -16.43 3.96 4.66
N GLN A 18 -16.75 4.49 5.84
CA GLN A 18 -17.73 5.57 6.00
C GLN A 18 -17.25 6.89 5.38
N ALA A 19 -15.99 7.29 5.55
CA ALA A 19 -15.47 8.50 4.92
C ALA A 19 -15.50 8.44 3.37
N ILE A 20 -15.11 7.29 2.80
CA ILE A 20 -15.11 7.02 1.36
C ILE A 20 -16.55 6.99 0.81
N THR A 21 -17.48 6.30 1.49
CA THR A 21 -18.90 6.30 1.08
C THR A 21 -19.54 7.68 1.19
N TRP A 22 -19.21 8.48 2.21
CA TRP A 22 -19.68 9.86 2.31
C TRP A 22 -19.09 10.76 1.21
N GLN A 23 -17.79 10.68 0.90
CA GLN A 23 -17.18 11.43 -0.22
C GLN A 23 -17.80 11.03 -1.57
N ASN A 24 -17.97 9.74 -1.85
CA ASN A 24 -18.63 9.28 -3.07
C ASN A 24 -20.10 9.74 -3.16
N SER A 25 -20.85 9.67 -2.05
CA SER A 25 -22.26 10.12 -2.00
C SER A 25 -22.44 11.62 -2.22
N LEU A 26 -21.43 12.44 -1.86
CA LEU A 26 -21.44 13.90 -2.07
C LEU A 26 -20.91 14.32 -3.45
N ALA A 27 -20.26 13.41 -4.19
CA ALA A 27 -19.71 13.68 -5.51
C ALA A 27 -20.66 13.27 -6.66
N ILE A 28 -21.50 12.25 -6.46
CA ILE A 28 -22.58 11.86 -7.40
C ILE A 28 -23.84 12.70 -7.12
N THR A 29 -23.75 14.03 -7.28
CA THR A 29 -24.90 14.94 -7.07
C THR A 29 -25.67 15.28 -8.34
N ASN A 30 -25.07 15.08 -9.52
CA ASN A 30 -25.72 15.31 -10.81
C ASN A 30 -25.69 14.01 -11.64
N GLU A 31 -26.88 13.54 -12.02
CA GLU A 31 -27.05 12.43 -12.94
C GLU A 31 -28.00 12.82 -14.06
N SER A 32 -27.68 12.41 -15.29
CA SER A 32 -28.50 12.63 -16.47
C SER A 32 -29.34 11.39 -16.80
N PRO A 33 -30.65 11.55 -17.13
CA PRO A 33 -31.48 10.46 -17.63
C PRO A 33 -30.96 9.93 -18.98
N LEU A 34 -30.83 8.60 -19.10
CA LEU A 34 -30.34 7.94 -20.31
C LEU A 34 -31.46 7.77 -21.34
N PHE A 35 -31.17 8.10 -22.59
CA PHE A 35 -32.05 7.96 -23.75
C PHE A 35 -31.36 7.15 -24.84
N ASN A 36 -32.13 6.60 -25.77
CA ASN A 36 -31.59 5.80 -26.86
C ASN A 36 -30.71 6.63 -27.81
N PHE A 37 -29.58 6.06 -28.22
CA PHE A 37 -28.70 6.66 -29.22
C PHE A 37 -29.43 6.88 -30.55
N LYS A 38 -29.33 8.11 -31.09
CA LYS A 38 -29.99 8.52 -32.32
C LYS A 38 -28.99 8.71 -33.46
N SER A 39 -27.94 9.50 -33.25
CA SER A 39 -26.89 9.72 -34.25
C SER A 39 -25.59 10.24 -33.62
N TYR A 40 -24.49 10.10 -34.34
CA TYR A 40 -23.20 10.68 -34.06
C TYR A 40 -22.76 11.48 -35.30
N ASP A 41 -22.33 12.73 -35.12
CA ASP A 41 -21.77 13.56 -36.20
C ASP A 41 -20.25 13.50 -36.16
N PHE A 42 -19.65 12.95 -37.21
CA PHE A 42 -18.20 12.77 -37.32
C PHE A 42 -17.42 14.09 -37.56
N ASN A 43 -18.11 15.19 -37.89
CA ASN A 43 -17.48 16.50 -38.08
C ASN A 43 -17.42 17.31 -36.79
N THR A 44 -18.48 17.27 -35.97
CA THR A 44 -18.55 18.00 -34.68
C THR A 44 -18.17 17.12 -33.49
N MET A 45 -18.10 15.80 -33.68
CA MET A 45 -17.95 14.79 -32.63
C MET A 45 -19.11 14.80 -31.60
N GLU A 46 -20.27 15.35 -31.95
CA GLU A 46 -21.45 15.40 -31.09
C GLU A 46 -22.33 14.15 -31.23
N VAL A 47 -22.86 13.67 -30.11
CA VAL A 47 -23.87 12.61 -30.07
C VAL A 47 -25.23 13.21 -29.81
N THR A 48 -26.23 12.80 -30.59
CA THR A 48 -27.64 13.08 -30.31
C THR A 48 -28.36 11.83 -29.81
N TYR A 49 -29.31 12.05 -28.90
CA TYR A 49 -30.16 11.03 -28.33
C TYR A 49 -31.63 11.27 -28.73
N ASP A 50 -32.45 10.22 -28.66
CA ASP A 50 -33.89 10.30 -28.88
C ASP A 50 -34.61 10.46 -27.53
N GLU A 51 -34.84 11.71 -27.12
CA GLU A 51 -35.54 12.07 -25.86
C GLU A 51 -36.95 11.45 -25.74
N THR A 52 -37.54 11.00 -26.84
CA THR A 52 -38.84 10.27 -26.82
C THR A 52 -38.71 8.79 -26.48
N LYS A 53 -37.47 8.28 -26.38
CA LYS A 53 -37.14 6.86 -26.11
C LYS A 53 -36.16 6.73 -24.93
N PRO A 54 -36.62 7.00 -23.69
CA PRO A 54 -35.87 6.72 -22.47
C PRO A 54 -35.41 5.25 -22.39
N VAL A 55 -34.26 5.02 -21.78
CA VAL A 55 -33.73 3.68 -21.49
C VAL A 55 -34.09 3.30 -20.07
N TYR A 56 -34.79 2.18 -19.90
CA TYR A 56 -35.30 1.72 -18.61
C TYR A 56 -34.53 0.51 -18.10
N MET A 57 -34.56 0.32 -16.77
CA MET A 57 -34.33 -0.98 -16.15
C MET A 57 -35.37 -2.00 -16.65
N TYR A 58 -35.16 -3.30 -16.39
CA TYR A 58 -35.96 -4.36 -17.00
C TYR A 58 -37.48 -4.19 -16.78
N ASN A 59 -38.28 -4.60 -17.77
CA ASN A 59 -39.74 -4.55 -17.77
C ASN A 59 -40.34 -3.14 -17.50
N ASN A 60 -39.74 -2.10 -18.08
CA ASN A 60 -40.10 -0.69 -17.86
C ASN A 60 -40.01 -0.27 -16.37
N GLY A 61 -38.93 -0.69 -15.71
CA GLY A 61 -38.56 -0.20 -14.38
C GLY A 61 -38.17 1.29 -14.40
N PRO A 62 -37.49 1.79 -13.35
CA PRO A 62 -36.97 3.16 -13.35
C PRO A 62 -36.13 3.47 -14.59
N GLN A 63 -36.15 4.73 -15.05
CA GLN A 63 -35.25 5.17 -16.12
C GLN A 63 -33.81 5.09 -15.61
N VAL A 64 -32.90 4.57 -16.45
CA VAL A 64 -31.48 4.55 -16.14
C VAL A 64 -30.97 6.00 -16.08
N THR A 65 -30.26 6.34 -15.00
CA THR A 65 -29.60 7.63 -14.83
C THR A 65 -28.08 7.41 -14.68
N ILE A 66 -27.30 8.18 -15.43
CA ILE A 66 -25.84 8.08 -15.52
C ILE A 66 -25.24 9.31 -14.81
N PRO A 67 -24.26 9.15 -13.89
CA PRO A 67 -23.52 10.27 -13.33
C PRO A 67 -22.88 11.12 -14.43
N ASP A 68 -22.97 12.44 -14.34
CA ASP A 68 -22.49 13.32 -15.42
C ASP A 68 -20.97 13.22 -15.63
N LYS A 69 -20.21 12.94 -14.57
CA LYS A 69 -18.75 12.82 -14.57
C LYS A 69 -18.32 11.48 -14.00
N PHE A 70 -17.18 10.98 -14.48
CA PHE A 70 -16.47 9.90 -13.82
C PHE A 70 -15.59 10.48 -12.69
N ILE A 71 -15.59 9.84 -11.52
CA ILE A 71 -14.76 10.17 -10.36
C ILE A 71 -13.67 9.12 -10.25
N ASN A 72 -12.40 9.48 -10.41
CA ASN A 72 -11.31 8.50 -10.25
C ASN A 72 -11.13 8.16 -8.76
N PRO A 73 -11.28 6.88 -8.36
CA PRO A 73 -10.94 6.44 -7.01
C PRO A 73 -9.44 6.15 -6.88
N LYS A 74 -8.91 6.14 -5.65
CA LYS A 74 -7.53 5.68 -5.37
C LYS A 74 -7.31 4.22 -5.80
N GLU A 75 -8.29 3.37 -5.52
CA GLU A 75 -8.24 1.93 -5.72
C GLU A 75 -9.32 1.50 -6.72
N GLN A 76 -8.90 0.84 -7.80
CA GLN A 76 -9.79 0.30 -8.82
C GLN A 76 -9.03 -0.67 -9.72
N PHE A 77 -9.53 -1.90 -9.87
CA PHE A 77 -8.94 -2.87 -10.80
C PHE A 77 -9.15 -2.40 -12.25
N ARG A 78 -8.07 -2.38 -13.04
CA ARG A 78 -8.02 -1.89 -14.41
C ARG A 78 -7.12 -2.80 -15.24
N THR A 79 -7.74 -3.65 -16.05
CA THR A 79 -7.01 -4.58 -16.94
C THR A 79 -7.60 -4.57 -18.35
N ALA A 80 -6.80 -5.01 -19.31
CA ALA A 80 -7.32 -5.57 -20.55
C ALA A 80 -6.96 -7.05 -20.62
N TRP A 81 -7.81 -7.85 -21.24
CA TRP A 81 -7.44 -9.23 -21.59
C TRP A 81 -6.49 -9.21 -22.78
N LEU A 82 -5.38 -9.95 -22.64
CA LEU A 82 -4.44 -10.30 -23.71
C LEU A 82 -4.70 -11.75 -24.13
N SER A 83 -5.52 -11.90 -25.17
CA SER A 83 -5.96 -13.17 -25.73
C SER A 83 -4.96 -13.67 -26.78
N THR A 84 -4.35 -14.82 -26.50
CA THR A 84 -3.37 -15.47 -27.37
C THR A 84 -3.98 -16.45 -28.36
N VAL A 85 -5.19 -16.97 -28.07
CA VAL A 85 -5.93 -17.83 -29.01
C VAL A 85 -6.19 -17.08 -30.32
N VAL A 86 -5.89 -17.73 -31.44
CA VAL A 86 -5.93 -17.19 -32.82
C VAL A 86 -5.21 -15.85 -33.02
N ASN A 87 -4.23 -15.53 -32.16
CA ASN A 87 -3.44 -14.29 -32.19
C ASN A 87 -4.32 -13.02 -32.16
N ILE A 88 -5.33 -12.98 -31.28
CA ILE A 88 -6.28 -11.84 -31.17
C ILE A 88 -5.60 -10.54 -30.75
N ASP A 89 -4.74 -10.58 -29.73
CA ASP A 89 -4.07 -9.38 -29.19
C ASP A 89 -2.54 -9.41 -29.34
N ILE A 90 -1.94 -10.55 -29.70
CA ILE A 90 -0.50 -10.78 -29.72
C ILE A 90 -0.09 -11.56 -30.97
N SER A 91 0.95 -11.07 -31.65
CA SER A 91 1.61 -11.66 -32.82
C SER A 91 2.19 -13.08 -32.56
N ASP A 92 2.64 -13.74 -33.62
CA ASP A 92 3.54 -14.89 -33.49
C ASP A 92 5.01 -14.43 -33.38
N VAL A 93 5.89 -15.26 -32.81
CA VAL A 93 7.31 -14.91 -32.53
C VAL A 93 8.28 -15.50 -33.57
N THR A 94 7.76 -15.88 -34.72
CA THR A 94 8.51 -16.48 -35.84
C THR A 94 8.24 -15.73 -37.15
N SER A 95 7.64 -14.55 -37.05
CA SER A 95 7.00 -13.85 -38.16
C SER A 95 8.04 -13.04 -38.93
N ASN A 96 9.00 -12.47 -38.19
CA ASN A 96 10.02 -11.55 -38.66
C ASN A 96 11.39 -12.24 -38.78
N PRO A 97 11.89 -12.51 -40.01
CA PRO A 97 13.15 -13.23 -40.22
C PRO A 97 14.41 -12.41 -39.85
N ASN A 98 14.26 -11.18 -39.37
CA ASN A 98 15.37 -10.30 -38.97
C ASN A 98 15.55 -10.22 -37.45
N LEU A 99 14.69 -10.86 -36.66
CA LEU A 99 14.78 -10.94 -35.20
C LEU A 99 14.86 -12.41 -34.77
N SER A 100 15.46 -12.68 -33.61
CA SER A 100 15.22 -13.93 -32.89
C SER A 100 13.81 -13.92 -32.26
N ALA A 101 13.28 -15.11 -31.94
CA ALA A 101 11.98 -15.23 -31.28
C ALA A 101 11.93 -14.50 -29.92
N GLU A 102 13.05 -14.50 -29.18
CA GLU A 102 13.18 -13.72 -27.95
C GLU A 102 13.08 -12.21 -28.23
N GLU A 103 13.77 -11.69 -29.25
CA GLU A 103 13.70 -10.26 -29.60
C GLU A 103 12.32 -9.85 -30.14
N GLU A 104 11.68 -10.67 -30.98
CA GLU A 104 10.31 -10.41 -31.48
C GLU A 104 9.32 -10.40 -30.31
N PHE A 105 9.36 -11.41 -29.42
CA PHE A 105 8.52 -11.44 -28.21
C PHE A 105 8.76 -10.24 -27.29
N LYS A 106 10.01 -9.91 -26.99
CA LYS A 106 10.33 -8.80 -26.09
C LYS A 106 9.90 -7.46 -26.64
N ASN A 107 10.08 -7.21 -27.95
CA ASN A 107 9.69 -5.94 -28.57
C ASN A 107 8.16 -5.78 -28.58
N ASP A 108 7.42 -6.81 -29.00
CA ASP A 108 5.96 -6.77 -29.06
C ASP A 108 5.36 -6.61 -27.65
N LEU A 109 5.78 -7.44 -26.69
CA LEU A 109 5.23 -7.39 -25.33
C LEU A 109 5.67 -6.15 -24.55
N SER A 110 6.88 -5.61 -24.77
CA SER A 110 7.25 -4.31 -24.17
C SER A 110 6.34 -3.20 -24.69
N SER A 111 6.09 -3.15 -25.99
CA SER A 111 5.19 -2.15 -26.60
C SER A 111 3.75 -2.27 -26.06
N ILE A 112 3.30 -3.48 -25.77
CA ILE A 112 2.01 -3.74 -25.11
C ILE A 112 2.04 -3.22 -23.66
N LEU A 113 3.06 -3.57 -22.87
CA LEU A 113 3.17 -3.16 -21.46
C LEU A 113 3.32 -1.64 -21.29
N ASP A 114 4.09 -0.98 -22.17
CA ASP A 114 4.23 0.47 -22.20
C ASP A 114 2.86 1.13 -22.47
N ARG A 115 2.06 0.54 -23.37
CA ARG A 115 0.68 1.00 -23.61
C ARG A 115 -0.27 0.73 -22.44
N PHE A 116 -0.07 -0.32 -21.64
CA PHE A 116 -0.80 -0.51 -20.38
C PHE A 116 -0.45 0.60 -19.37
N GLU A 117 0.83 1.00 -19.28
CA GLU A 117 1.29 2.09 -18.42
C GLU A 117 0.75 3.45 -18.86
N GLU A 118 0.83 3.78 -20.16
CA GLU A 118 0.20 4.98 -20.76
C GLU A 118 -1.29 5.09 -20.43
N LEU A 119 -1.99 3.96 -20.42
CA LEU A 119 -3.41 3.85 -20.14
C LEU A 119 -3.74 3.73 -18.64
N ASN A 120 -2.77 3.93 -17.73
CA ASN A 120 -2.97 3.79 -16.28
C ASN A 120 -3.68 2.48 -15.87
N LEU A 121 -3.45 1.40 -16.63
CA LEU A 121 -3.87 0.06 -16.25
C LEU A 121 -2.99 -0.41 -15.08
N ASN A 122 -3.47 -1.40 -14.33
CA ASN A 122 -2.79 -1.88 -13.12
C ASN A 122 -2.76 -3.40 -12.97
N ALA A 123 -3.34 -4.14 -13.92
CA ALA A 123 -3.13 -5.56 -14.05
C ALA A 123 -3.11 -5.98 -15.52
N VAL A 124 -2.33 -7.01 -15.84
CA VAL A 124 -2.25 -7.65 -17.16
C VAL A 124 -2.89 -9.04 -17.06
N THR A 125 -3.98 -9.28 -17.79
CA THR A 125 -4.65 -10.60 -17.81
C THR A 125 -4.27 -11.36 -19.08
N PHE A 126 -3.21 -12.18 -19.01
CA PHE A 126 -2.56 -12.79 -20.16
C PHE A 126 -2.90 -14.28 -20.32
N GLN A 127 -3.32 -14.69 -21.52
CA GLN A 127 -3.71 -16.06 -21.82
C GLN A 127 -2.51 -17.01 -21.96
N VAL A 128 -1.98 -17.49 -20.83
CA VAL A 128 -0.88 -18.47 -20.78
C VAL A 128 -1.25 -19.83 -21.39
N SER A 129 -2.54 -20.17 -21.44
CA SER A 129 -3.04 -21.46 -21.91
C SER A 129 -4.36 -21.32 -22.72
N PRO A 130 -4.30 -21.10 -24.04
CA PRO A 130 -5.50 -20.96 -24.87
C PRO A 130 -6.21 -22.29 -25.20
N MET A 131 -5.48 -23.41 -25.33
CA MET A 131 -6.04 -24.66 -25.91
C MET A 131 -5.25 -25.94 -25.53
N LEU A 132 -5.18 -26.23 -24.22
CA LEU A 132 -4.36 -27.30 -23.60
C LEU A 132 -2.85 -27.24 -23.87
N ASP A 133 -2.37 -26.08 -24.29
CA ASP A 133 -0.99 -25.75 -24.61
C ASP A 133 -0.48 -24.58 -23.75
N ALA A 134 0.83 -24.32 -23.83
CA ALA A 134 1.53 -23.36 -22.98
C ALA A 134 2.26 -22.28 -23.80
N TRP A 135 2.15 -21.03 -23.34
CA TRP A 135 3.02 -19.91 -23.74
C TRP A 135 4.27 -19.80 -22.83
N TYR A 136 4.72 -20.92 -22.27
CA TYR A 136 5.84 -21.04 -21.33
C TYR A 136 6.42 -22.47 -21.39
N PRO A 137 7.66 -22.72 -20.93
CA PRO A 137 8.25 -24.05 -20.90
C PRO A 137 7.56 -24.94 -19.84
N SER A 138 6.56 -25.70 -20.27
CA SER A 138 5.78 -26.63 -19.46
C SER A 138 6.33 -28.06 -19.55
N ASP A 139 6.36 -28.75 -18.41
CA ASP A 139 6.63 -30.19 -18.33
C ASP A 139 5.36 -31.03 -18.61
N ILE A 140 4.19 -30.39 -18.64
CA ILE A 140 2.86 -31.02 -18.70
C ILE A 140 2.23 -30.84 -20.09
N ALA A 141 2.28 -29.63 -20.64
CA ALA A 141 1.59 -29.22 -21.85
C ALA A 141 2.56 -28.91 -23.01
N PRO A 142 2.17 -29.15 -24.28
CA PRO A 142 2.96 -28.73 -25.43
C PRO A 142 3.05 -27.20 -25.54
N TRP A 143 4.11 -26.71 -26.19
CA TRP A 143 4.18 -25.33 -26.66
C TRP A 143 2.96 -24.95 -27.52
N SER A 144 2.46 -23.74 -27.31
CA SER A 144 1.36 -23.14 -28.06
C SER A 144 1.67 -23.06 -29.55
N GLN A 145 0.71 -23.48 -30.37
CA GLN A 145 0.76 -23.28 -31.82
C GLN A 145 0.77 -21.79 -32.21
N TYR A 146 0.22 -20.91 -31.36
CA TYR A 146 0.07 -19.47 -31.63
C TYR A 146 1.36 -18.67 -31.44
N LEU A 147 2.44 -19.31 -30.95
CA LEU A 147 3.80 -18.78 -31.02
C LEU A 147 4.37 -18.82 -32.45
N HIS A 148 3.77 -19.60 -33.35
CA HIS A 148 4.29 -19.86 -34.70
C HIS A 148 3.45 -19.20 -35.79
N LYS A 149 4.12 -18.80 -36.88
CA LYS A 149 3.50 -18.19 -38.05
C LYS A 149 2.49 -19.13 -38.69
N GLY A 150 1.23 -18.71 -38.71
CA GLY A 150 0.12 -19.54 -39.15
C GLY A 150 -0.39 -20.50 -38.05
N GLY A 151 -0.27 -20.13 -36.77
CA GLY A 151 -0.71 -20.85 -35.58
C GLY A 151 -2.17 -21.28 -35.49
N ASN A 152 -2.96 -21.10 -36.55
CA ASN A 152 -4.24 -21.80 -36.75
C ASN A 152 -4.07 -23.25 -37.27
N ASN A 153 -2.83 -23.70 -37.49
CA ASN A 153 -2.47 -25.06 -37.91
C ASN A 153 -1.99 -25.90 -36.71
N TYR A 154 -2.79 -26.89 -36.31
CA TYR A 154 -2.53 -27.78 -35.16
C TYR A 154 -1.18 -28.50 -35.19
N THR A 155 -0.63 -28.77 -36.38
CA THR A 155 0.68 -29.42 -36.52
C THR A 155 1.88 -28.56 -36.07
N LEU A 156 1.65 -27.29 -35.75
CA LEU A 156 2.62 -26.38 -35.11
C LEU A 156 2.61 -26.49 -33.57
N GLN A 157 1.60 -27.14 -32.97
CA GLN A 157 1.58 -27.34 -31.52
C GLN A 157 2.76 -28.23 -31.09
N GLY A 158 3.41 -27.87 -29.99
CA GLY A 158 4.60 -28.57 -29.47
C GLY A 158 5.88 -28.35 -30.28
N LYS A 159 5.88 -27.50 -31.32
CA LYS A 159 7.13 -27.07 -31.98
C LYS A 159 7.86 -26.07 -31.09
N ASP A 160 9.18 -26.23 -31.00
CA ASP A 160 10.06 -25.28 -30.32
C ASP A 160 9.96 -23.89 -30.99
N PRO A 161 9.54 -22.83 -30.27
CA PRO A 161 9.45 -21.47 -30.81
C PRO A 161 10.82 -20.84 -31.11
N GLY A 162 11.94 -21.46 -30.73
CA GLY A 162 13.28 -20.93 -30.97
C GLY A 162 13.75 -19.93 -29.92
N PHE A 163 13.20 -19.99 -28.70
CA PHE A 163 13.61 -19.17 -27.56
C PHE A 163 15.00 -19.53 -26.98
N ASN A 164 15.62 -20.65 -27.40
CA ASN A 164 17.00 -21.01 -27.04
C ASN A 164 17.34 -21.01 -25.52
N GLY A 165 16.35 -21.29 -24.67
CA GLY A 165 16.50 -21.32 -23.20
C GLY A 165 15.94 -20.09 -22.48
N PHE A 166 15.45 -19.08 -23.20
CA PHE A 166 14.65 -17.99 -22.63
C PHE A 166 13.27 -18.51 -22.18
N ASP A 167 12.84 -18.11 -20.97
CA ASP A 167 11.47 -18.31 -20.50
C ASP A 167 10.65 -17.03 -20.75
N PRO A 168 9.69 -17.04 -21.69
CA PRO A 168 8.90 -15.87 -22.03
C PRO A 168 7.96 -15.42 -20.89
N LEU A 169 7.48 -16.33 -20.04
CA LEU A 169 6.50 -16.00 -19.01
C LEU A 169 7.16 -15.38 -17.78
N GLU A 170 8.31 -15.90 -17.35
CA GLU A 170 9.08 -15.31 -16.25
C GLU A 170 9.54 -13.89 -16.57
N TRP A 171 10.02 -13.65 -17.81
CA TRP A 171 10.38 -12.31 -18.26
C TRP A 171 9.16 -11.38 -18.34
N LEU A 172 8.03 -11.86 -18.88
CA LEU A 172 6.82 -11.04 -19.01
C LEU A 172 6.25 -10.63 -17.64
N ILE A 173 6.27 -11.53 -16.66
CA ILE A 173 5.86 -11.24 -15.28
C ILE A 173 6.80 -10.19 -14.66
N SER A 174 8.11 -10.38 -14.82
CA SER A 174 9.12 -9.43 -14.31
C SER A 174 8.92 -8.02 -14.87
N GLU A 175 8.71 -7.89 -16.19
CA GLU A 175 8.47 -6.60 -16.84
C GLU A 175 7.12 -5.97 -16.50
N THR A 176 6.11 -6.78 -16.21
CA THR A 176 4.80 -6.33 -15.70
C THR A 176 4.95 -5.77 -14.29
N HIS A 177 5.69 -6.46 -13.42
CA HIS A 177 5.95 -6.04 -12.04
C HIS A 177 6.83 -4.79 -11.96
N ASN A 178 7.85 -4.67 -12.82
CA ASN A 178 8.72 -3.49 -12.90
C ASN A 178 7.92 -2.19 -13.10
N ARG A 179 6.85 -2.25 -13.91
CA ARG A 179 5.88 -1.17 -14.20
C ARG A 179 4.76 -1.00 -13.15
N GLY A 180 4.84 -1.70 -12.01
CA GLY A 180 3.87 -1.54 -10.92
C GLY A 180 2.48 -2.13 -11.20
N MET A 181 2.40 -3.20 -12.00
CA MET A 181 1.16 -3.87 -12.39
C MET A 181 1.12 -5.33 -11.89
N GLU A 182 -0.06 -5.85 -11.58
CA GLU A 182 -0.28 -7.29 -11.31
C GLU A 182 -0.26 -8.12 -12.61
N PHE A 183 0.15 -9.39 -12.52
CA PHE A 183 0.07 -10.36 -13.61
C PHE A 183 -0.90 -11.50 -13.31
N HIS A 184 -1.97 -11.59 -14.11
CA HIS A 184 -3.03 -12.58 -13.98
C HIS A 184 -2.90 -13.63 -15.10
N ALA A 185 -2.50 -14.85 -14.74
CA ALA A 185 -2.30 -15.95 -15.68
C ALA A 185 -3.63 -16.61 -16.07
N TRP A 186 -4.05 -16.42 -17.32
CA TRP A 186 -5.32 -16.89 -17.85
C TRP A 186 -5.24 -18.25 -18.56
N PHE A 187 -6.06 -19.19 -18.11
CA PHE A 187 -6.22 -20.53 -18.67
C PHE A 187 -7.62 -20.73 -19.22
N ASN A 188 -7.71 -21.43 -20.35
CA ASN A 188 -8.89 -22.19 -20.71
C ASN A 188 -8.77 -23.64 -20.18
N PRO A 189 -9.74 -24.17 -19.41
CA PRO A 189 -9.61 -25.48 -18.78
C PRO A 189 -9.85 -26.68 -19.72
N TYR A 190 -10.79 -26.59 -20.67
CA TYR A 190 -11.32 -27.79 -21.34
C TYR A 190 -11.23 -27.80 -22.88
N ARG A 191 -10.89 -26.68 -23.55
CA ARG A 191 -10.88 -26.59 -25.02
C ARG A 191 -9.71 -27.37 -25.64
N VAL A 192 -9.99 -28.41 -26.43
CA VAL A 192 -8.97 -29.20 -27.16
C VAL A 192 -8.77 -28.68 -28.59
N THR A 193 -9.84 -28.29 -29.30
CA THR A 193 -9.76 -27.68 -30.64
C THR A 193 -10.71 -26.49 -30.75
N ASN A 194 -10.33 -25.44 -31.48
CA ASN A 194 -11.16 -24.24 -31.67
C ASN A 194 -11.89 -24.18 -33.03
N THR A 195 -11.38 -24.89 -34.04
CA THR A 195 -11.91 -24.90 -35.42
C THR A 195 -12.98 -25.98 -35.60
N VAL A 196 -14.09 -25.64 -36.27
CA VAL A 196 -15.11 -26.61 -36.69
C VAL A 196 -14.55 -27.45 -37.84
N ASP A 197 -14.35 -28.74 -37.60
CA ASP A 197 -13.75 -29.68 -38.55
C ASP A 197 -14.62 -30.93 -38.68
N LYS A 198 -14.97 -31.36 -39.90
CA LYS A 198 -15.86 -32.53 -40.11
C LYS A 198 -15.12 -33.86 -40.30
N ARG A 199 -13.78 -33.87 -40.20
CA ARG A 199 -12.98 -35.11 -40.23
C ARG A 199 -13.25 -35.99 -39.00
N PRO A 200 -12.93 -37.29 -39.04
CA PRO A 200 -12.98 -38.17 -37.87
C PRO A 200 -12.16 -37.64 -36.69
N VAL A 201 -12.64 -37.85 -35.46
CA VAL A 201 -11.94 -37.46 -34.20
C VAL A 201 -10.48 -37.94 -34.18
N SER A 202 -10.22 -39.15 -34.68
CA SER A 202 -8.87 -39.72 -34.77
C SER A 202 -7.92 -38.92 -35.67
N GLU A 203 -8.41 -38.31 -36.75
CA GLU A 203 -7.58 -37.47 -37.63
C GLU A 203 -7.23 -36.15 -36.94
N LYS A 204 -8.20 -35.52 -36.27
CA LYS A 204 -7.99 -34.28 -35.48
C LYS A 204 -6.94 -34.49 -34.38
N LEU A 205 -7.10 -35.56 -33.61
CA LEU A 205 -6.16 -35.88 -32.52
C LEU A 205 -4.75 -36.16 -33.04
N ASN A 206 -4.61 -36.75 -34.23
CA ASN A 206 -3.29 -37.03 -34.83
C ASN A 206 -2.54 -35.76 -35.28
N GLU A 207 -3.22 -34.62 -35.47
CA GLU A 207 -2.57 -33.34 -35.79
C GLU A 207 -2.04 -32.61 -34.55
N LEU A 208 -2.57 -32.89 -33.36
CA LEU A 208 -2.09 -32.33 -32.09
C LEU A 208 -0.69 -32.87 -31.75
N ALA A 209 0.05 -32.17 -30.89
CA ALA A 209 1.38 -32.61 -30.44
C ALA A 209 1.35 -34.02 -29.81
N GLU A 210 2.41 -34.82 -29.98
CA GLU A 210 2.47 -36.19 -29.41
C GLU A 210 2.35 -36.22 -27.88
N ASN A 211 2.79 -35.15 -27.22
CA ASN A 211 2.64 -35.00 -25.78
C ASN A 211 1.29 -34.44 -25.31
N ASN A 212 0.41 -33.96 -26.22
CA ASN A 212 -0.90 -33.40 -25.90
C ASN A 212 -1.78 -34.41 -25.13
N PHE A 213 -2.39 -33.94 -24.04
CA PHE A 213 -3.19 -34.77 -23.13
C PHE A 213 -4.40 -35.43 -23.80
N ALA A 214 -5.14 -34.72 -24.65
CA ALA A 214 -6.29 -35.27 -25.35
C ALA A 214 -5.89 -36.31 -26.41
N ARG A 215 -4.75 -36.11 -27.08
CA ARG A 215 -4.19 -37.10 -28.03
C ARG A 215 -3.77 -38.39 -27.33
N LYS A 216 -3.16 -38.28 -26.14
CA LYS A 216 -2.80 -39.44 -25.30
C LYS A 216 -4.01 -40.14 -24.69
N ASN A 217 -5.06 -39.39 -24.35
CA ASN A 217 -6.24 -39.88 -23.63
C ASN A 217 -7.54 -39.66 -24.43
N PRO A 218 -7.71 -40.30 -25.61
CA PRO A 218 -8.88 -40.08 -26.48
C PRO A 218 -10.22 -40.54 -25.89
N HIS A 219 -10.21 -41.19 -24.73
CA HIS A 219 -11.40 -41.63 -23.98
C HIS A 219 -11.86 -40.60 -22.93
N LEU A 220 -11.13 -39.50 -22.75
CA LEU A 220 -11.44 -38.40 -21.83
C LEU A 220 -12.02 -37.17 -22.54
N ILE A 221 -12.48 -37.32 -23.78
CA ILE A 221 -13.02 -36.24 -24.61
C ILE A 221 -14.43 -36.56 -25.12
N TYR A 222 -15.17 -35.50 -25.46
CA TYR A 222 -16.33 -35.58 -26.33
C TYR A 222 -16.19 -34.61 -27.51
N GLU A 223 -17.03 -34.81 -28.52
CA GLU A 223 -17.15 -33.93 -29.68
C GLU A 223 -18.47 -33.17 -29.65
N PHE A 224 -18.42 -31.85 -29.76
CA PHE A 224 -19.60 -30.99 -29.84
C PHE A 224 -19.37 -29.84 -30.84
N GLN A 225 -20.35 -29.55 -31.69
CA GLN A 225 -20.19 -28.65 -32.85
C GLN A 225 -19.00 -29.04 -33.77
N ASN A 226 -18.66 -30.34 -33.83
CA ASN A 226 -17.45 -30.87 -34.50
C ASN A 226 -16.11 -30.31 -33.96
N LYS A 227 -16.09 -29.79 -32.72
CA LYS A 227 -14.89 -29.43 -31.95
C LYS A 227 -14.70 -30.42 -30.80
N LEU A 228 -13.46 -30.62 -30.39
CA LEU A 228 -13.09 -31.50 -29.28
C LEU A 228 -12.96 -30.71 -27.97
N PHE A 229 -13.41 -31.32 -26.88
CA PHE A 229 -13.32 -30.81 -25.51
C PHE A 229 -12.98 -31.95 -24.56
N LEU A 230 -12.27 -31.65 -23.48
CA LEU A 230 -12.13 -32.57 -22.34
C LEU A 230 -13.49 -32.73 -21.66
N ASP A 231 -13.78 -33.93 -21.12
CA ASP A 231 -14.99 -34.21 -20.36
C ASP A 231 -14.82 -33.83 -18.87
N PRO A 232 -15.50 -32.78 -18.36
CA PRO A 232 -15.38 -32.37 -16.95
C PRO A 232 -15.86 -33.42 -15.95
N GLY A 233 -16.61 -34.43 -16.39
CA GLY A 233 -17.06 -35.54 -15.55
C GLY A 233 -15.99 -36.57 -15.20
N ARG A 234 -14.81 -36.51 -15.83
CA ARG A 234 -13.70 -37.45 -15.61
C ARG A 234 -12.73 -36.90 -14.55
N PRO A 235 -12.48 -37.59 -13.43
CA PRO A 235 -11.51 -37.15 -12.43
C PRO A 235 -10.12 -36.84 -13.01
N GLU A 236 -9.67 -37.62 -13.99
CA GLU A 236 -8.38 -37.46 -14.65
C GLU A 236 -8.26 -36.14 -15.44
N VAL A 237 -9.39 -35.58 -15.90
CA VAL A 237 -9.45 -34.26 -16.54
C VAL A 237 -9.30 -33.15 -15.48
N ILE A 238 -9.95 -33.29 -14.33
CA ILE A 238 -9.81 -32.35 -13.21
C ILE A 238 -8.36 -32.31 -12.73
N ASP A 239 -7.77 -33.49 -12.47
CA ASP A 239 -6.38 -33.62 -12.03
C ASP A 239 -5.40 -32.98 -13.03
N TYR A 240 -5.63 -33.14 -14.34
CA TYR A 240 -4.81 -32.52 -15.38
C TYR A 240 -4.91 -30.99 -15.36
N VAL A 241 -6.12 -30.41 -15.24
CA VAL A 241 -6.29 -28.95 -15.17
C VAL A 241 -5.65 -28.39 -13.90
N VAL A 242 -5.82 -29.06 -12.75
CA VAL A 242 -5.19 -28.68 -11.48
C VAL A 242 -3.66 -28.71 -11.58
N GLN A 243 -3.08 -29.76 -12.16
CA GLN A 243 -1.61 -29.86 -12.33
C GLN A 243 -1.02 -28.72 -13.17
N ARG A 244 -1.73 -28.24 -14.20
CA ARG A 244 -1.25 -27.12 -15.04
C ARG A 244 -1.30 -25.77 -14.32
N VAL A 245 -2.31 -25.57 -13.49
CA VAL A 245 -2.38 -24.38 -12.63
C VAL A 245 -1.34 -24.46 -11.52
N GLU A 246 -1.16 -25.63 -10.92
CA GLU A 246 -0.12 -25.90 -9.90
C GLU A 246 1.30 -25.68 -10.45
N GLU A 247 1.58 -26.09 -11.69
CA GLU A 247 2.85 -25.82 -12.35
C GLU A 247 3.13 -24.31 -12.42
N VAL A 248 2.18 -23.53 -12.92
CA VAL A 248 2.39 -22.07 -13.08
C VAL A 248 2.45 -21.35 -11.73
N ALA A 249 1.56 -21.69 -10.80
CA ALA A 249 1.50 -21.06 -9.48
C ALA A 249 2.75 -21.36 -8.61
N ASN A 250 3.43 -22.49 -8.83
CA ASN A 250 4.72 -22.79 -8.18
C ASN A 250 5.93 -22.22 -8.93
N LYS A 251 5.96 -22.30 -10.27
CA LYS A 251 7.13 -21.87 -11.07
C LYS A 251 7.29 -20.35 -11.15
N TYR A 252 6.19 -19.60 -11.24
CA TYR A 252 6.21 -18.19 -11.65
C TYR A 252 5.67 -17.22 -10.58
N ASN A 253 6.09 -15.95 -10.64
CA ASN A 253 5.64 -14.91 -9.69
C ASN A 253 4.23 -14.33 -10.00
N VAL A 254 3.28 -15.15 -10.44
CA VAL A 254 1.91 -14.69 -10.74
C VAL A 254 1.19 -14.08 -9.53
N ASP A 255 0.30 -13.11 -9.78
CA ASP A 255 -0.59 -12.46 -8.79
C ASP A 255 -1.98 -13.09 -8.75
N ALA A 256 -2.41 -13.68 -9.88
CA ALA A 256 -3.66 -14.41 -9.96
C ALA A 256 -3.61 -15.55 -10.97
N ILE A 257 -4.46 -16.55 -10.72
CA ILE A 257 -4.95 -17.51 -11.71
C ILE A 257 -6.33 -17.04 -12.18
N HIS A 258 -6.53 -16.97 -13.50
CA HIS A 258 -7.76 -16.51 -14.12
C HIS A 258 -8.35 -17.58 -15.05
N PHE A 259 -9.63 -17.94 -14.86
CA PHE A 259 -10.38 -18.69 -15.87
C PHE A 259 -11.36 -17.77 -16.60
N ASP A 260 -11.59 -18.04 -17.89
CA ASP A 260 -12.63 -17.40 -18.68
C ASP A 260 -14.00 -18.10 -18.49
N ASP A 261 -14.91 -17.86 -19.42
CA ASP A 261 -16.29 -18.32 -19.39
C ASP A 261 -16.48 -19.76 -19.92
N TYR A 262 -15.43 -20.47 -20.35
CA TYR A 262 -15.58 -21.76 -21.05
C TYR A 262 -15.55 -22.96 -20.09
N PHE A 263 -16.73 -23.32 -19.59
CA PHE A 263 -16.98 -24.58 -18.87
C PHE A 263 -17.51 -25.65 -19.83
N TYR A 264 -18.74 -26.14 -19.65
CA TYR A 264 -19.40 -26.90 -20.71
C TYR A 264 -19.70 -26.01 -21.93
N PRO A 265 -19.78 -26.56 -23.15
CA PRO A 265 -19.79 -25.75 -24.36
C PRO A 265 -21.09 -24.98 -24.56
N TYR A 266 -20.97 -23.72 -24.96
CA TYR A 266 -22.11 -22.92 -25.42
C TYR A 266 -22.92 -23.61 -26.51
N LYS A 267 -24.24 -23.35 -26.50
CA LYS A 267 -25.12 -23.72 -27.63
C LYS A 267 -24.61 -23.16 -28.96
N TYR A 268 -24.90 -23.87 -30.04
CA TYR A 268 -24.72 -23.37 -31.40
C TYR A 268 -26.03 -23.50 -32.18
N SER A 269 -26.20 -22.69 -33.22
CA SER A 269 -27.38 -22.78 -34.09
C SER A 269 -27.03 -23.55 -35.37
N GLU A 270 -27.86 -24.53 -35.73
CA GLU A 270 -27.79 -25.29 -36.97
C GLU A 270 -29.18 -25.42 -37.58
N ASN A 271 -29.32 -25.15 -38.88
CA ASN A 271 -30.61 -25.13 -39.59
C ASN A 271 -31.69 -24.29 -38.87
N ASN A 272 -31.31 -23.12 -38.34
CA ASN A 272 -32.14 -22.21 -37.53
C ASN A 272 -32.72 -22.84 -36.24
N LYS A 273 -32.06 -23.85 -35.68
CA LYS A 273 -32.37 -24.44 -34.38
C LYS A 273 -31.16 -24.37 -33.45
N ASP A 274 -31.39 -24.00 -32.20
CA ASP A 274 -30.35 -24.05 -31.18
C ASP A 274 -30.14 -25.49 -30.70
N ILE A 275 -28.88 -25.93 -30.78
CA ILE A 275 -28.40 -27.20 -30.28
C ILE A 275 -27.66 -26.94 -28.96
N TYR A 276 -28.21 -27.46 -27.87
CA TYR A 276 -27.66 -27.33 -26.52
C TYR A 276 -26.89 -28.59 -26.14
N PHE A 277 -25.74 -28.47 -25.49
CA PHE A 277 -24.91 -29.61 -25.06
C PHE A 277 -25.73 -30.65 -24.27
N TYR A 278 -26.57 -30.20 -23.33
CA TYR A 278 -27.36 -31.07 -22.45
C TYR A 278 -28.44 -31.91 -23.15
N THR A 279 -28.65 -31.72 -24.45
CA THR A 279 -29.62 -32.49 -25.26
C THR A 279 -28.96 -33.59 -26.11
N GLN A 280 -27.63 -33.73 -26.07
CA GLN A 280 -26.87 -34.56 -27.02
C GLN A 280 -26.36 -35.90 -26.45
N ASP A 281 -26.70 -36.26 -25.21
CA ASP A 281 -26.27 -37.51 -24.52
C ASP A 281 -24.74 -37.78 -24.49
N LEU A 282 -23.89 -36.80 -24.83
CA LEU A 282 -22.45 -36.97 -25.08
C LEU A 282 -21.64 -37.46 -23.86
N ASP A 283 -21.99 -36.99 -22.68
CA ASP A 283 -21.36 -37.33 -21.39
C ASP A 283 -22.15 -38.38 -20.60
N LYS A 284 -23.16 -39.00 -21.20
CA LYS A 284 -24.07 -39.96 -20.54
C LYS A 284 -23.36 -41.16 -19.94
N GLN A 285 -22.35 -41.70 -20.64
CA GLN A 285 -21.57 -42.81 -20.09
C GLN A 285 -20.73 -42.34 -18.89
N THR A 286 -20.10 -41.17 -18.97
CA THR A 286 -19.38 -40.57 -17.84
C THR A 286 -20.29 -40.28 -16.66
N PHE A 287 -21.53 -39.82 -16.89
CA PHE A 287 -22.53 -39.74 -15.84
C PHE A 287 -22.81 -41.12 -15.23
N ILE A 288 -23.05 -42.16 -16.02
CA ILE A 288 -23.32 -43.51 -15.48
C ILE A 288 -22.14 -43.99 -14.61
N ASP A 289 -20.91 -43.84 -15.12
CA ASP A 289 -19.67 -44.23 -14.45
C ASP A 289 -19.43 -43.43 -13.14
N TYR A 290 -19.74 -42.13 -13.15
CA TYR A 290 -19.36 -41.17 -12.10
C TYR A 290 -20.53 -40.34 -11.54
N ASN A 291 -21.75 -40.89 -11.46
CA ASN A 291 -22.96 -40.13 -11.07
C ASN A 291 -22.93 -39.57 -9.63
N ARG A 292 -21.98 -39.96 -8.77
CA ARG A 292 -21.80 -39.49 -7.38
C ARG A 292 -23.10 -39.44 -6.54
N GLY A 293 -24.07 -40.30 -6.83
CA GLY A 293 -25.36 -40.35 -6.12
C GLY A 293 -26.47 -39.45 -6.66
N PHE A 294 -26.27 -38.77 -7.80
CA PHE A 294 -27.33 -37.97 -8.46
C PHE A 294 -28.45 -38.82 -9.09
N GLY A 295 -28.37 -40.16 -9.05
CA GLY A 295 -29.43 -41.07 -9.48
C GLY A 295 -29.30 -41.54 -10.94
N GLU A 296 -30.40 -42.00 -11.52
CA GLU A 296 -30.43 -42.45 -12.93
C GLU A 296 -30.30 -41.26 -13.90
N TYR A 297 -29.77 -41.55 -15.11
CA TYR A 297 -29.57 -40.52 -16.14
C TYR A 297 -30.91 -39.97 -16.65
N ASN A 298 -31.12 -38.69 -16.40
CA ASN A 298 -32.12 -37.84 -17.04
C ASN A 298 -31.57 -36.40 -17.06
N ILE A 299 -32.23 -35.50 -17.79
CA ILE A 299 -31.73 -34.12 -17.99
C ILE A 299 -31.55 -33.37 -16.66
N GLU A 300 -32.44 -33.54 -15.68
CA GLU A 300 -32.37 -32.83 -14.39
C GLU A 300 -31.23 -33.34 -13.51
N ASN A 301 -31.10 -34.66 -13.37
CA ASN A 301 -30.02 -35.28 -12.60
C ASN A 301 -28.65 -35.02 -13.25
N ALA A 302 -28.57 -35.10 -14.58
CA ALA A 302 -27.37 -34.79 -15.33
C ALA A 302 -26.97 -33.32 -15.20
N ALA A 303 -27.92 -32.37 -15.18
CA ALA A 303 -27.63 -30.95 -14.95
C ALA A 303 -26.96 -30.71 -13.59
N LYS A 304 -27.51 -31.29 -12.50
CA LYS A 304 -26.95 -31.18 -11.14
C LYS A 304 -25.56 -31.83 -11.03
N TRP A 305 -25.36 -32.96 -11.73
CA TRP A 305 -24.06 -33.62 -11.80
C TRP A 305 -23.02 -32.81 -12.58
N ARG A 306 -23.39 -32.21 -13.72
CA ARG A 306 -22.52 -31.31 -14.51
C ARG A 306 -22.14 -30.07 -13.71
N GLU A 307 -23.07 -29.47 -12.98
CA GLU A 307 -22.79 -28.35 -12.07
C GLU A 307 -21.77 -28.76 -11.02
N ASN A 308 -21.98 -29.92 -10.40
CA ASN A 308 -21.05 -30.45 -9.42
C ASN A 308 -19.68 -30.83 -10.00
N ASN A 309 -19.56 -31.20 -11.28
CA ASN A 309 -18.25 -31.37 -11.95
C ASN A 309 -17.47 -30.06 -11.99
N ILE A 310 -18.13 -28.95 -12.36
CA ILE A 310 -17.48 -27.64 -12.41
C ILE A 310 -17.13 -27.15 -11.00
N ASP A 311 -18.03 -27.30 -10.03
CA ASP A 311 -17.75 -26.97 -8.62
C ASP A 311 -16.53 -27.72 -8.06
N ILE A 312 -16.36 -28.99 -8.44
CA ILE A 312 -15.19 -29.79 -8.05
C ILE A 312 -13.90 -29.19 -8.62
N LEU A 313 -13.89 -28.74 -9.90
CA LEU A 313 -12.73 -28.05 -10.46
C LEU A 313 -12.45 -26.75 -9.70
N ILE A 314 -13.46 -25.87 -9.57
CA ILE A 314 -13.31 -24.56 -8.93
C ILE A 314 -12.78 -24.72 -7.50
N LYS A 315 -13.33 -25.66 -6.73
CA LYS A 315 -12.82 -25.96 -5.38
C LYS A 315 -11.40 -26.52 -5.42
N ALA A 316 -11.08 -27.49 -6.29
CA ALA A 316 -9.75 -28.09 -6.34
C ALA A 316 -8.66 -27.07 -6.71
N ILE A 317 -8.96 -26.12 -7.61
CA ILE A 317 -8.07 -25.00 -7.92
C ILE A 317 -7.92 -24.06 -6.72
N LYS A 318 -9.02 -23.66 -6.06
CA LYS A 318 -8.97 -22.78 -4.88
C LYS A 318 -8.18 -23.41 -3.73
N ASP A 319 -8.42 -24.69 -3.43
CA ASP A 319 -7.68 -25.46 -2.42
C ASP A 319 -6.18 -25.45 -2.76
N LYS A 320 -5.82 -25.82 -4.00
CA LYS A 320 -4.43 -25.89 -4.46
C LYS A 320 -3.70 -24.54 -4.41
N VAL A 321 -4.34 -23.46 -4.87
CA VAL A 321 -3.78 -22.11 -4.80
C VAL A 321 -3.63 -21.67 -3.34
N THR A 322 -4.58 -22.02 -2.47
CA THR A 322 -4.51 -21.73 -1.02
C THR A 322 -3.36 -22.48 -0.36
N ASP A 323 -3.14 -23.76 -0.69
CA ASP A 323 -2.01 -24.55 -0.20
C ASP A 323 -0.67 -23.92 -0.64
N ILE A 324 -0.49 -23.62 -1.93
CA ILE A 324 0.72 -22.95 -2.47
C ILE A 324 0.97 -21.62 -1.78
N ASN A 325 -0.09 -20.83 -1.59
CA ASN A 325 -0.03 -19.57 -0.85
C ASN A 325 0.51 -19.79 0.58
N ILE A 326 0.02 -20.81 1.29
CA ILE A 326 0.46 -21.14 2.66
C ILE A 326 1.91 -21.65 2.68
N THR A 327 2.29 -22.57 1.78
CA THR A 327 3.62 -23.20 1.80
C THR A 327 4.73 -22.28 1.33
N ASN A 328 4.44 -21.40 0.37
CA ASN A 328 5.45 -20.60 -0.34
C ASN A 328 5.42 -19.11 0.05
N ASN A 329 4.63 -18.72 1.05
CA ASN A 329 4.39 -17.33 1.46
C ASN A 329 3.93 -16.42 0.31
N ARG A 330 2.96 -16.90 -0.48
CA ARG A 330 2.39 -16.17 -1.64
C ARG A 330 0.95 -15.75 -1.37
N SER A 331 0.43 -14.80 -2.15
CA SER A 331 -0.95 -14.27 -2.02
C SER A 331 -1.69 -14.29 -3.36
N ILE A 332 -1.48 -15.37 -4.13
CA ILE A 332 -2.07 -15.60 -5.45
C ILE A 332 -3.60 -15.66 -5.32
N GLN A 333 -4.29 -14.84 -6.10
CA GLN A 333 -5.76 -14.85 -6.23
C GLN A 333 -6.20 -15.99 -7.15
N PHE A 334 -7.40 -16.53 -6.96
CA PHE A 334 -8.10 -17.33 -7.98
C PHE A 334 -9.41 -16.64 -8.37
N GLY A 335 -9.56 -16.26 -9.65
CA GLY A 335 -10.76 -15.59 -10.13
C GLY A 335 -11.26 -16.10 -11.47
N VAL A 336 -12.51 -15.78 -11.78
CA VAL A 336 -13.20 -16.29 -12.98
C VAL A 336 -13.93 -15.14 -13.69
N SER A 337 -13.91 -15.12 -15.02
CA SER A 337 -14.68 -14.22 -15.89
C SER A 337 -15.87 -14.98 -16.53
N PRO A 338 -16.99 -15.18 -15.81
CA PRO A 338 -18.11 -15.96 -16.32
C PRO A 338 -18.99 -15.17 -17.29
N PHE A 339 -19.85 -15.89 -18.03
CA PHE A 339 -20.93 -15.27 -18.79
C PHE A 339 -21.81 -14.36 -17.92
N GLY A 340 -22.12 -13.16 -18.41
CA GLY A 340 -22.74 -12.09 -17.60
C GLY A 340 -24.18 -12.34 -17.11
N ILE A 341 -24.82 -13.45 -17.47
CA ILE A 341 -26.10 -13.90 -16.89
C ILE A 341 -25.84 -15.20 -16.11
N TRP A 342 -26.03 -15.19 -14.78
CA TRP A 342 -26.00 -16.41 -13.98
C TRP A 342 -27.22 -17.30 -14.23
N GLY A 343 -28.41 -16.73 -14.04
CA GLY A 343 -29.70 -17.39 -14.19
C GLY A 343 -30.84 -16.36 -14.26
N HIS A 344 -32.04 -16.82 -14.64
CA HIS A 344 -33.21 -15.97 -14.89
C HIS A 344 -34.20 -16.02 -13.71
N ALA A 345 -34.72 -14.86 -13.30
CA ALA A 345 -35.68 -14.71 -12.20
C ALA A 345 -36.95 -15.58 -12.34
N GLU A 346 -37.36 -15.87 -13.58
CA GLU A 346 -38.51 -16.74 -13.90
C GLU A 346 -38.27 -18.22 -13.51
N ASN A 347 -37.01 -18.67 -13.54
CA ASN A 347 -36.62 -20.06 -13.26
C ASN A 347 -36.02 -20.23 -11.85
N TYR A 348 -35.36 -19.20 -11.33
CA TYR A 348 -34.65 -19.21 -10.05
C TYR A 348 -34.97 -17.91 -9.31
N LEU A 349 -35.41 -17.97 -8.06
CA LEU A 349 -35.84 -16.79 -7.29
C LEU A 349 -34.72 -15.74 -7.15
N GLU A 350 -33.48 -16.20 -7.11
CA GLU A 350 -32.27 -15.39 -6.99
C GLU A 350 -31.74 -14.90 -8.34
N GLY A 351 -32.41 -15.20 -9.46
CA GLY A 351 -31.95 -14.88 -10.81
C GLY A 351 -32.08 -13.40 -11.18
N SER A 352 -31.37 -13.01 -12.23
CA SER A 352 -31.50 -11.66 -12.82
C SER A 352 -32.80 -11.55 -13.61
N ASN A 353 -33.38 -10.34 -13.71
CA ASN A 353 -34.56 -10.13 -14.54
C ASN A 353 -34.15 -10.09 -16.03
N THR A 354 -34.02 -11.28 -16.64
CA THR A 354 -33.67 -11.46 -18.05
C THR A 354 -34.57 -12.51 -18.70
N PRO A 355 -34.85 -12.43 -20.02
CA PRO A 355 -35.69 -13.39 -20.70
C PRO A 355 -35.07 -14.80 -20.70
N THR A 356 -35.88 -15.82 -20.42
CA THR A 356 -35.46 -17.23 -20.35
C THR A 356 -34.93 -17.80 -21.68
N GLY A 357 -35.15 -17.14 -22.81
CA GLY A 357 -34.54 -17.48 -24.10
C GLY A 357 -33.07 -17.08 -24.26
N SER A 358 -32.58 -16.15 -23.42
CA SER A 358 -31.17 -15.78 -23.37
C SER A 358 -30.32 -16.92 -22.80
N THR A 359 -29.03 -16.96 -23.15
CA THR A 359 -28.06 -17.88 -22.53
C THR A 359 -27.90 -17.55 -21.03
N SER A 360 -27.56 -18.53 -20.20
CA SER A 360 -27.13 -18.31 -18.81
C SER A 360 -26.10 -19.33 -18.37
N SER A 361 -25.13 -18.91 -17.54
CA SER A 361 -23.99 -19.76 -17.12
C SER A 361 -24.45 -20.98 -16.32
N LEU A 362 -25.47 -20.85 -15.46
CA LEU A 362 -26.00 -21.96 -14.68
C LEU A 362 -26.68 -23.03 -15.56
N ARG A 363 -27.50 -22.62 -16.55
CA ARG A 363 -28.24 -23.58 -17.41
C ARG A 363 -27.38 -24.18 -18.51
N ASP A 364 -26.65 -23.34 -19.25
CA ASP A 364 -26.05 -23.75 -20.52
C ASP A 364 -24.62 -24.24 -20.36
N GLN A 365 -23.93 -23.82 -19.29
CA GLN A 365 -22.52 -24.13 -19.03
C GLN A 365 -22.27 -24.85 -17.71
N PHE A 366 -23.31 -24.98 -16.88
CA PHE A 366 -23.28 -25.59 -15.54
C PHE A 366 -22.33 -24.88 -14.56
N ALA A 367 -22.20 -23.56 -14.70
CA ALA A 367 -21.31 -22.73 -13.91
C ALA A 367 -22.11 -21.95 -12.84
N ASN A 368 -22.17 -22.47 -11.61
CA ASN A 368 -22.88 -21.84 -10.49
C ASN A 368 -22.05 -20.75 -9.80
N THR A 369 -21.76 -19.68 -10.55
CA THR A 369 -20.96 -18.53 -10.11
C THR A 369 -21.45 -17.86 -8.83
N ARG A 370 -22.77 -17.81 -8.61
CA ARG A 370 -23.36 -17.33 -7.36
C ARG A 370 -22.92 -18.16 -6.16
N LYS A 371 -22.90 -19.49 -6.27
CA LYS A 371 -22.40 -20.39 -5.23
C LYS A 371 -20.93 -20.12 -4.94
N TRP A 372 -20.10 -19.97 -5.98
CA TRP A 372 -18.66 -19.78 -5.82
C TRP A 372 -18.31 -18.54 -4.98
N VAL A 373 -19.03 -17.43 -5.18
CA VAL A 373 -18.86 -16.22 -4.35
C VAL A 373 -19.41 -16.44 -2.93
N LYS A 374 -20.64 -16.96 -2.79
CA LYS A 374 -21.27 -17.14 -1.47
C LYS A 374 -20.57 -18.20 -0.59
N GLU A 375 -19.82 -19.13 -1.18
CA GLU A 375 -19.01 -20.14 -0.48
C GLU A 375 -17.51 -19.78 -0.40
N GLY A 376 -17.06 -18.66 -0.96
CA GLY A 376 -15.65 -18.23 -0.92
C GLY A 376 -14.69 -19.07 -1.77
N LEU A 377 -15.18 -19.68 -2.85
CA LEU A 377 -14.42 -20.54 -3.75
C LEU A 377 -13.61 -19.76 -4.81
N VAL A 378 -13.80 -18.44 -4.89
CA VAL A 378 -13.05 -17.51 -5.74
C VAL A 378 -12.73 -16.23 -4.95
N ASP A 379 -11.61 -15.60 -5.27
CA ASP A 379 -11.18 -14.29 -4.75
C ASP A 379 -11.70 -13.13 -5.60
N TYR A 380 -12.14 -13.39 -6.84
CA TYR A 380 -12.93 -12.44 -7.61
C TYR A 380 -13.81 -13.10 -8.69
N LEU A 381 -14.87 -12.41 -9.09
CA LEU A 381 -15.54 -12.62 -10.37
C LEU A 381 -15.43 -11.38 -11.27
N THR A 382 -15.31 -11.63 -12.57
CA THR A 382 -15.34 -10.60 -13.63
C THR A 382 -16.46 -10.90 -14.64
N PRO A 383 -17.76 -10.87 -14.26
CA PRO A 383 -18.85 -11.15 -15.19
C PRO A 383 -18.77 -10.36 -16.50
N GLN A 384 -18.93 -11.07 -17.60
CA GLN A 384 -18.91 -10.55 -18.97
C GLN A 384 -20.26 -9.90 -19.31
N ILE A 385 -20.51 -8.68 -18.82
CA ILE A 385 -21.73 -7.91 -19.11
C ILE A 385 -21.60 -7.26 -20.50
N TYR A 386 -21.49 -8.10 -21.52
CA TYR A 386 -21.14 -7.71 -22.89
C TYR A 386 -22.34 -7.19 -23.69
N TRP A 387 -23.18 -6.34 -23.11
CA TRP A 387 -24.37 -5.79 -23.74
C TRP A 387 -24.51 -4.29 -23.50
N SER A 388 -25.29 -3.62 -24.34
CA SER A 388 -25.65 -2.22 -24.13
C SER A 388 -26.77 -2.08 -23.11
N PHE A 389 -26.94 -0.88 -22.55
CA PHE A 389 -28.05 -0.60 -21.61
C PHE A 389 -29.43 -0.97 -22.18
N ASN A 390 -29.65 -0.79 -23.49
CA ASN A 390 -30.92 -1.06 -24.15
C ASN A 390 -31.00 -2.44 -24.83
N THR A 391 -30.09 -3.38 -24.55
CA THR A 391 -30.24 -4.75 -25.08
C THR A 391 -31.35 -5.50 -24.34
N ALA A 392 -32.54 -5.61 -24.93
CA ALA A 392 -33.71 -6.25 -24.31
C ALA A 392 -33.49 -7.71 -23.82
N ALA A 393 -32.56 -8.45 -24.43
CA ALA A 393 -32.21 -9.81 -24.03
C ALA A 393 -31.34 -9.88 -22.75
N ALA A 394 -30.66 -8.78 -22.41
CA ALA A 394 -29.64 -8.70 -21.37
C ALA A 394 -29.29 -7.23 -21.05
N PRO A 395 -30.17 -6.44 -20.40
CA PRO A 395 -29.92 -5.01 -20.20
C PRO A 395 -28.74 -4.79 -19.26
N TYR A 396 -27.74 -3.99 -19.65
CA TYR A 396 -26.53 -3.77 -18.85
C TYR A 396 -26.84 -3.34 -17.40
N GLY A 397 -27.74 -2.36 -17.24
CA GLY A 397 -28.07 -1.80 -15.92
C GLY A 397 -28.68 -2.82 -14.96
N GLU A 398 -29.56 -3.68 -15.48
CA GLU A 398 -30.18 -4.78 -14.73
C GLU A 398 -29.15 -5.81 -14.28
N LEU A 399 -28.28 -6.23 -15.19
CA LEU A 399 -27.25 -7.22 -14.89
C LEU A 399 -26.23 -6.68 -13.88
N LEU A 400 -25.81 -5.43 -14.02
CA LEU A 400 -24.88 -4.82 -13.07
C LEU A 400 -25.49 -4.74 -11.65
N GLN A 401 -26.73 -4.24 -11.52
CA GLN A 401 -27.41 -4.17 -10.23
C GLN A 401 -27.58 -5.56 -9.62
N TRP A 402 -27.91 -6.56 -10.43
CA TRP A 402 -27.99 -7.94 -9.96
C TRP A 402 -26.64 -8.47 -9.47
N TRP A 403 -25.56 -8.24 -10.21
CA TRP A 403 -24.21 -8.67 -9.81
C TRP A 403 -23.74 -7.99 -8.52
N ASP A 404 -23.93 -6.67 -8.37
CA ASP A 404 -23.62 -5.96 -7.12
C ASP A 404 -24.33 -6.58 -5.90
N SER A 405 -25.64 -6.86 -6.02
CA SER A 405 -26.40 -7.53 -4.95
C SER A 405 -25.89 -8.95 -4.59
N GLN A 406 -25.21 -9.63 -5.51
CA GLN A 406 -24.59 -10.93 -5.18
C GLN A 406 -23.33 -10.78 -4.31
N PHE A 407 -22.76 -9.58 -4.21
CA PHE A 407 -21.60 -9.28 -3.36
C PHE A 407 -21.96 -8.59 -2.04
N GLU A 408 -23.23 -8.29 -1.78
CA GLU A 408 -23.70 -7.86 -0.45
C GLU A 408 -23.21 -8.82 0.66
N GLY A 409 -22.51 -8.25 1.63
CA GLY A 409 -21.94 -8.96 2.79
C GLY A 409 -20.70 -9.81 2.50
N ILE A 410 -20.14 -9.77 1.27
CA ILE A 410 -18.95 -10.51 0.88
C ILE A 410 -17.70 -9.66 1.10
N ASN A 411 -16.74 -10.21 1.85
CA ASN A 411 -15.51 -9.53 2.24
C ASN A 411 -14.23 -10.30 1.87
N ASN A 412 -14.38 -11.42 1.15
CA ASN A 412 -13.33 -12.33 0.72
C ASN A 412 -13.36 -12.63 -0.78
N SER A 413 -14.10 -11.82 -1.56
CA SER A 413 -14.11 -11.85 -3.01
C SER A 413 -14.46 -10.46 -3.56
N HIS A 414 -13.82 -10.05 -4.66
CA HIS A 414 -14.15 -8.81 -5.37
C HIS A 414 -15.06 -9.04 -6.59
N LEU A 415 -15.82 -8.00 -6.96
CA LEU A 415 -16.56 -7.92 -8.22
C LEU A 415 -15.87 -6.92 -9.15
N TYR A 416 -15.47 -7.40 -10.32
CA TYR A 416 -14.99 -6.59 -11.44
C TYR A 416 -15.96 -6.74 -12.62
N ILE A 417 -16.01 -5.81 -13.58
CA ILE A 417 -16.96 -5.90 -14.70
C ILE A 417 -16.23 -6.03 -16.04
N GLY A 418 -16.60 -7.04 -16.84
CA GLY A 418 -16.09 -7.20 -18.20
C GLY A 418 -16.85 -6.32 -19.21
N HIS A 419 -16.13 -5.52 -19.99
CA HIS A 419 -16.68 -4.64 -21.03
C HIS A 419 -16.31 -5.09 -22.46
N PRO A 420 -17.22 -4.97 -23.44
CA PRO A 420 -17.05 -5.55 -24.78
C PRO A 420 -16.55 -4.53 -25.82
N ASN A 421 -15.34 -3.99 -25.70
CA ASN A 421 -14.80 -2.98 -26.63
C ASN A 421 -14.82 -3.43 -28.10
N TYR A 422 -14.71 -4.74 -28.37
CA TYR A 422 -14.86 -5.31 -29.72
C TYR A 422 -16.21 -5.02 -30.38
N LYS A 423 -17.28 -4.76 -29.62
CA LYS A 423 -18.63 -4.52 -30.18
C LYS A 423 -18.76 -3.23 -30.98
N TYR A 424 -17.91 -2.23 -30.74
CA TYR A 424 -17.76 -1.06 -31.64
C TYR A 424 -17.44 -1.46 -33.09
N ILE A 425 -16.79 -2.61 -33.28
CA ILE A 425 -16.34 -3.12 -34.57
C ILE A 425 -17.29 -4.18 -35.14
N ASP A 426 -17.80 -5.07 -34.27
CA ASP A 426 -18.40 -6.34 -34.67
C ASP A 426 -19.92 -6.43 -34.42
N ALA A 427 -20.50 -5.57 -33.57
CA ALA A 427 -21.93 -5.58 -33.24
C ALA A 427 -22.74 -4.56 -34.05
N SER A 428 -22.64 -4.58 -35.37
CA SER A 428 -23.38 -3.68 -36.27
C SER A 428 -24.91 -3.74 -36.13
N TRP A 429 -25.42 -4.82 -35.53
CA TRP A 429 -26.82 -5.04 -35.17
C TRP A 429 -27.28 -4.30 -33.91
N ASP A 430 -26.36 -3.95 -32.99
CA ASP A 430 -26.67 -3.14 -31.81
C ASP A 430 -26.32 -1.68 -32.09
N ASN A 431 -27.35 -0.87 -32.35
CA ASN A 431 -27.16 0.53 -32.71
C ASN A 431 -26.52 1.37 -31.58
N ASN A 432 -26.52 0.89 -30.34
CA ASN A 432 -25.92 1.61 -29.20
C ASN A 432 -24.38 1.56 -29.24
N PHE A 433 -23.77 0.53 -29.82
CA PHE A 433 -22.31 0.50 -30.05
C PHE A 433 -21.86 1.40 -31.22
N LYS A 434 -22.72 2.29 -31.72
CA LYS A 434 -22.33 3.47 -32.52
C LYS A 434 -22.22 4.73 -31.66
N ASN A 435 -22.55 4.66 -30.37
CA ASN A 435 -22.34 5.72 -29.40
C ASN A 435 -20.93 5.58 -28.79
N PRO A 436 -19.99 6.51 -29.05
CA PRO A 436 -18.66 6.47 -28.44
C PRO A 436 -18.73 6.52 -26.90
N TYR A 437 -19.82 7.02 -26.31
CA TYR A 437 -20.04 7.05 -24.87
C TYR A 437 -20.64 5.76 -24.28
N GLU A 438 -20.98 4.71 -25.04
CA GLU A 438 -21.65 3.52 -24.46
C GLU A 438 -20.82 2.90 -23.31
N ILE A 439 -19.54 2.58 -23.52
CA ILE A 439 -18.69 2.03 -22.44
C ILE A 439 -18.39 3.10 -21.36
N ALA A 440 -18.22 4.36 -21.72
CA ALA A 440 -18.03 5.44 -20.74
C ALA A 440 -19.28 5.66 -19.84
N ASN A 441 -20.48 5.42 -20.36
CA ASN A 441 -21.72 5.42 -19.59
C ASN A 441 -21.79 4.22 -18.65
N GLN A 442 -21.35 3.04 -19.11
CA GLN A 442 -21.25 1.84 -18.28
C GLN A 442 -20.31 2.06 -17.10
N LEU A 443 -19.12 2.61 -17.32
CA LEU A 443 -18.13 2.90 -16.28
C LEU A 443 -18.61 3.97 -15.28
N ARG A 444 -19.34 5.00 -15.74
CA ARG A 444 -19.98 5.98 -14.87
C ARG A 444 -21.13 5.37 -14.05
N PHE A 445 -21.94 4.51 -14.65
CA PHE A 445 -23.01 3.79 -13.96
C PHE A 445 -22.46 2.81 -12.90
N ASN A 446 -21.31 2.17 -13.17
CA ASN A 446 -20.61 1.29 -12.21
C ASN A 446 -20.31 1.99 -10.87
N GLN A 447 -20.10 3.31 -10.86
CA GLN A 447 -19.78 4.06 -9.63
C GLN A 447 -20.93 4.16 -8.62
N LYS A 448 -22.15 3.79 -9.03
CA LYS A 448 -23.34 3.79 -8.18
C LYS A 448 -23.43 2.56 -7.27
N PHE A 449 -22.50 1.61 -7.41
CA PHE A 449 -22.55 0.27 -6.82
C PHE A 449 -21.27 0.00 -6.01
N GLU A 450 -21.40 -0.12 -4.70
CA GLU A 450 -20.23 -0.13 -3.80
C GLU A 450 -19.37 -1.39 -3.91
N ASN A 451 -19.92 -2.51 -4.37
CA ASN A 451 -19.19 -3.77 -4.49
C ASN A 451 -18.41 -3.87 -5.81
N VAL A 452 -18.68 -3.00 -6.79
CA VAL A 452 -17.94 -2.95 -8.06
C VAL A 452 -16.57 -2.31 -7.84
N LYS A 453 -15.52 -3.15 -7.78
CA LYS A 453 -14.14 -2.76 -7.48
C LYS A 453 -13.27 -2.50 -8.72
N GLY A 454 -13.84 -2.56 -9.93
CA GLY A 454 -13.12 -2.23 -11.16
C GLY A 454 -13.66 -2.90 -12.42
N SER A 455 -12.89 -2.82 -13.50
CA SER A 455 -13.30 -3.19 -14.85
C SER A 455 -12.17 -3.83 -15.67
N ALA A 456 -12.57 -4.71 -16.58
CA ALA A 456 -11.71 -5.42 -17.51
C ALA A 456 -12.21 -5.22 -18.95
N PHE A 457 -11.33 -4.85 -19.87
CA PHE A 457 -11.68 -4.54 -21.26
C PHE A 457 -11.38 -5.72 -22.20
N PHE A 458 -12.40 -6.19 -22.93
CA PHE A 458 -12.25 -7.26 -23.94
C PHE A 458 -12.24 -6.67 -25.36
N SER A 459 -11.12 -6.67 -26.08
CA SER A 459 -9.75 -7.10 -25.71
C SER A 459 -8.75 -5.95 -25.91
N PHE A 460 -7.49 -6.13 -25.50
CA PHE A 460 -6.46 -5.10 -25.56
C PHE A 460 -6.30 -4.47 -26.96
N ASP A 461 -6.37 -5.26 -28.04
CA ASP A 461 -6.31 -4.76 -29.42
C ASP A 461 -7.32 -3.64 -29.70
N LYS A 462 -8.45 -3.64 -28.99
CA LYS A 462 -9.52 -2.64 -29.13
C LYS A 462 -9.25 -1.35 -28.36
N LEU A 463 -8.25 -1.30 -27.48
CA LEU A 463 -7.74 -0.09 -26.82
C LEU A 463 -6.60 0.60 -27.60
N LEU A 464 -6.14 -0.02 -28.70
CA LEU A 464 -5.15 0.54 -29.60
C LEU A 464 -5.81 1.51 -30.60
N PRO A 465 -5.20 2.68 -30.90
CA PRO A 465 -5.63 3.53 -32.00
C PRO A 465 -5.65 2.76 -33.33
N LYS A 466 -6.75 2.87 -34.08
CA LYS A 466 -6.92 2.21 -35.39
C LYS A 466 -6.88 3.22 -36.53
N SER A 467 -6.27 2.85 -37.64
CA SER A 467 -6.25 3.69 -38.85
C SER A 467 -7.65 3.82 -39.45
N ILE A 468 -8.15 5.06 -39.54
CA ILE A 468 -9.43 5.39 -40.19
C ILE A 468 -9.21 5.37 -41.69
N ALA A 469 -9.93 4.51 -42.41
CA ALA A 469 -9.83 4.37 -43.86
C ALA A 469 -10.72 5.39 -44.59
N THR A 470 -11.84 5.79 -43.96
CA THR A 470 -12.74 6.85 -44.44
C THR A 470 -13.48 7.41 -43.22
N SER A 471 -13.65 8.74 -43.14
CA SER A 471 -14.42 9.36 -42.06
C SER A 471 -15.82 8.77 -41.98
N GLY A 472 -16.28 8.48 -40.76
CA GLY A 472 -17.53 7.77 -40.53
C GLY A 472 -17.43 6.25 -40.50
N ASP A 473 -16.23 5.67 -40.58
CA ASP A 473 -16.04 4.24 -40.36
C ASP A 473 -16.12 3.84 -38.87
N LYS A 474 -16.11 2.52 -38.62
CA LYS A 474 -16.24 1.95 -37.27
C LYS A 474 -15.02 2.20 -36.37
N PHE A 475 -13.85 2.50 -36.94
CA PHE A 475 -12.65 2.84 -36.19
C PHE A 475 -12.69 4.28 -35.70
N ASP A 476 -13.35 5.18 -36.42
CA ASP A 476 -13.65 6.56 -36.00
C ASP A 476 -14.38 6.57 -34.64
N ILE A 477 -15.46 5.77 -34.52
CA ILE A 477 -16.24 5.61 -33.28
C ILE A 477 -15.42 4.96 -32.16
N LEU A 478 -14.66 3.89 -32.47
CA LEU A 478 -13.80 3.22 -31.49
C LEU A 478 -12.72 4.15 -30.93
N ASN A 479 -12.03 4.87 -31.81
CA ASN A 479 -10.97 5.82 -31.44
C ASN A 479 -11.53 6.94 -30.55
N HIS A 480 -12.74 7.45 -30.84
CA HIS A 480 -13.39 8.42 -29.96
C HIS A 480 -13.78 7.79 -28.62
N SER A 481 -14.29 6.56 -28.59
CA SER A 481 -14.57 5.87 -27.32
C SER A 481 -13.30 5.71 -26.47
N ASN A 482 -12.20 5.25 -27.07
CA ASN A 482 -10.91 5.14 -26.40
C ASN A 482 -10.39 6.50 -25.90
N ASN A 483 -10.60 7.58 -26.67
CA ASN A 483 -10.22 8.93 -26.26
C ASN A 483 -11.01 9.44 -25.03
N ILE A 484 -12.28 9.05 -24.90
CA ILE A 484 -13.10 9.32 -23.71
C ILE A 484 -12.59 8.49 -22.52
N LEU A 485 -12.28 7.20 -22.73
CA LEU A 485 -11.70 6.35 -21.68
C LEU A 485 -10.38 6.92 -21.15
N GLU A 486 -9.48 7.32 -22.04
CA GLU A 486 -8.20 7.97 -21.73
C GLU A 486 -8.37 9.27 -20.93
N LYS A 487 -9.34 10.11 -21.29
CA LYS A 487 -9.53 11.44 -20.67
C LYS A 487 -10.33 11.44 -19.38
N ASP A 488 -11.21 10.46 -19.17
CA ASP A 488 -12.13 10.43 -18.03
C ASP A 488 -11.80 9.30 -17.04
N TYR A 489 -11.67 8.05 -17.52
CA TYR A 489 -11.55 6.84 -16.69
C TYR A 489 -10.09 6.44 -16.39
N LEU A 490 -9.17 6.73 -17.32
CA LEU A 490 -7.77 6.31 -17.31
C LEU A 490 -6.79 7.49 -17.19
N ASN A 491 -7.30 8.69 -16.88
CA ASN A 491 -6.51 9.92 -16.85
C ASN A 491 -5.60 10.07 -15.61
N LEU A 492 -5.81 9.25 -14.57
CA LEU A 492 -5.07 9.22 -13.33
C LEU A 492 -4.73 7.77 -12.96
N PRO A 493 -3.58 7.49 -12.34
CA PRO A 493 -3.26 6.15 -11.85
C PRO A 493 -4.17 5.72 -10.69
N ALA A 494 -4.38 4.42 -10.56
CA ALA A 494 -5.08 3.80 -9.44
C ALA A 494 -4.34 2.53 -8.99
N ASN A 495 -4.34 2.28 -7.68
CA ASN A 495 -3.86 1.02 -7.11
C ASN A 495 -4.88 -0.09 -7.39
N VAL A 496 -4.43 -1.35 -7.42
CA VAL A 496 -5.36 -2.47 -7.40
C VAL A 496 -5.96 -2.55 -5.98
N PRO A 497 -7.28 -2.76 -5.82
CA PRO A 497 -7.90 -2.91 -4.51
C PRO A 497 -7.25 -4.05 -3.70
N GLY A 498 -6.84 -3.75 -2.47
CA GLY A 498 -6.16 -4.72 -1.60
C GLY A 498 -7.04 -5.90 -1.23
N LYS A 499 -6.42 -7.05 -0.94
CA LYS A 499 -7.11 -8.30 -0.58
C LYS A 499 -6.70 -8.76 0.83
N PRO A 500 -7.18 -8.11 1.92
CA PRO A 500 -6.78 -8.42 3.30
C PRO A 500 -7.06 -9.84 3.79
N TRP A 501 -7.82 -10.65 3.03
CA TRP A 501 -8.04 -12.08 3.32
C TRP A 501 -6.95 -12.99 2.75
N LEU A 502 -6.07 -12.47 1.88
CA LEU A 502 -4.87 -13.14 1.36
C LEU A 502 -3.58 -12.61 2.03
N ASP A 503 -3.65 -11.48 2.72
CA ASP A 503 -2.58 -10.92 3.54
C ASP A 503 -2.24 -11.85 4.74
N LYS A 504 -0.95 -11.88 5.10
CA LYS A 504 -0.32 -12.73 6.11
C LYS A 504 0.68 -11.99 7.01
N LEU A 505 1.15 -10.81 6.60
CA LEU A 505 2.30 -10.13 7.21
C LEU A 505 2.02 -8.63 7.29
N GLU A 506 2.30 -8.01 8.43
CA GLU A 506 2.13 -6.57 8.61
C GLU A 506 3.26 -5.83 7.86
N THR A 507 3.03 -5.45 6.59
CA THR A 507 3.98 -4.63 5.81
C THR A 507 4.11 -3.23 6.44
N LEU A 508 5.35 -2.86 6.80
CA LEU A 508 5.69 -1.63 7.52
C LEU A 508 6.14 -0.50 6.58
N PRO A 509 5.95 0.79 6.97
CA PRO A 509 6.39 1.94 6.18
C PRO A 509 7.90 1.91 5.87
N VAL A 510 8.29 2.50 4.74
CA VAL A 510 9.71 2.62 4.37
C VAL A 510 10.47 3.49 5.38
N THR A 511 11.77 3.21 5.53
CA THR A 511 12.66 3.80 6.53
C THR A 511 13.81 4.57 5.86
N ASN A 512 14.66 5.24 6.66
CA ASN A 512 15.84 5.98 6.17
C ASN A 512 15.56 6.94 4.99
N ALA A 513 14.41 7.63 5.07
CA ALA A 513 13.91 8.51 4.02
C ALA A 513 14.86 9.69 3.77
N LYS A 514 15.26 9.88 2.51
CA LYS A 514 16.15 10.95 2.05
C LYS A 514 15.50 11.74 0.94
N TYR A 515 15.70 13.06 0.96
CA TYR A 515 15.22 14.01 -0.04
C TYR A 515 16.40 14.88 -0.48
N GLU A 516 16.77 14.83 -1.75
CA GLU A 516 17.87 15.60 -2.33
C GLU A 516 17.36 16.42 -3.52
N VAL A 517 17.74 17.70 -3.60
CA VAL A 517 17.49 18.55 -4.78
C VAL A 517 18.77 18.61 -5.59
N ILE A 518 18.74 18.12 -6.83
CA ILE A 518 19.91 18.01 -7.72
C ILE A 518 19.50 18.53 -9.10
N ASP A 519 20.17 19.55 -9.62
CA ASP A 519 20.01 20.05 -11.01
C ASP A 519 18.54 20.25 -11.47
N ASN A 520 17.71 20.85 -10.62
CA ASN A 520 16.25 21.02 -10.83
C ASN A 520 15.50 19.67 -11.02
N THR A 521 15.92 18.64 -10.28
CA THR A 521 15.21 17.38 -10.04
C THR A 521 15.15 17.11 -8.54
N ILE A 522 14.21 16.28 -8.09
CA ILE A 522 14.14 15.80 -6.71
C ILE A 522 14.40 14.30 -6.70
N ARG A 523 15.42 13.88 -5.95
CA ARG A 523 15.78 12.49 -5.71
C ARG A 523 15.29 12.07 -4.33
N LEU A 524 14.53 10.98 -4.29
CA LEU A 524 14.08 10.31 -3.08
C LEU A 524 14.81 8.97 -2.97
N ASN A 525 15.31 8.64 -1.78
CA ASN A 525 15.93 7.34 -1.48
C ASN A 525 15.41 6.82 -0.13
N TRP A 526 15.26 5.50 0.00
CA TRP A 526 14.74 4.87 1.22
C TRP A 526 15.30 3.46 1.43
N ASP A 527 15.13 2.97 2.65
CA ASP A 527 15.33 1.56 3.01
C ASP A 527 13.98 0.87 3.19
N ASP A 528 13.89 -0.35 2.68
CA ASP A 528 12.76 -1.26 2.85
C ASP A 528 13.27 -2.58 3.40
N ASN A 529 12.65 -3.08 4.47
CA ASN A 529 13.04 -4.27 5.22
C ASN A 529 11.92 -5.31 5.29
N ASN A 530 10.80 -5.09 4.60
CA ASN A 530 9.71 -6.06 4.53
C ASN A 530 10.10 -7.23 3.61
N SER A 531 9.49 -8.39 3.83
CA SER A 531 9.75 -9.62 3.05
C SER A 531 8.74 -9.87 1.93
N ASP A 532 7.74 -9.00 1.85
CA ASP A 532 6.48 -9.16 1.15
C ASP A 532 6.06 -7.92 0.36
N SER A 533 6.88 -6.87 0.37
CA SER A 533 6.79 -5.73 -0.55
C SER A 533 6.71 -6.20 -2.00
N LYS A 534 5.83 -5.59 -2.79
CA LYS A 534 5.70 -5.84 -4.21
C LYS A 534 5.83 -4.59 -5.07
N PHE A 535 5.18 -3.50 -4.66
CA PHE A 535 5.28 -2.21 -5.34
C PHE A 535 5.52 -1.07 -4.36
N TYR A 536 6.20 -0.02 -4.82
CA TYR A 536 6.21 1.29 -4.16
C TYR A 536 5.24 2.23 -4.88
N CYS A 537 4.40 2.91 -4.12
CA CYS A 537 3.53 3.97 -4.61
C CYS A 537 4.07 5.32 -4.14
N ILE A 538 4.38 6.21 -5.08
CA ILE A 538 4.97 7.52 -4.83
C ILE A 538 3.89 8.58 -5.01
N TYR A 539 3.60 9.27 -3.91
CA TYR A 539 2.68 10.40 -3.86
C TYR A 539 3.45 11.72 -3.80
N ARG A 540 2.91 12.78 -4.40
CA ARG A 540 3.48 14.12 -4.42
C ARG A 540 2.38 15.17 -4.27
N GLN A 541 2.65 16.20 -3.47
CA GLN A 541 1.80 17.40 -3.41
C GLN A 541 2.69 18.65 -3.36
N GLU A 542 2.25 19.73 -4.01
CA GLU A 542 2.92 21.03 -3.95
C GLU A 542 2.85 21.63 -2.53
N GLY A 543 3.95 22.20 -2.07
CA GLY A 543 4.09 22.84 -0.77
C GLY A 543 5.05 22.10 0.17
N ASN A 544 5.33 22.77 1.29
CA ASN A 544 6.01 22.23 2.46
C ASN A 544 4.92 21.80 3.45
N LEU A 545 4.65 20.49 3.54
CA LEU A 545 3.47 19.94 4.22
C LEU A 545 3.88 18.87 5.23
N ASP A 546 3.20 18.83 6.37
CA ASP A 546 3.39 17.78 7.39
C ASP A 546 2.78 16.44 6.96
N THR A 547 1.77 16.48 6.07
CA THR A 547 1.00 15.31 5.60
C THR A 547 0.60 15.47 4.14
N ILE A 548 0.39 14.34 3.44
CA ILE A 548 -0.18 14.30 2.09
C ILE A 548 -1.49 13.52 2.10
N ASP A 549 -2.45 13.97 1.30
CA ASP A 549 -3.66 13.20 1.00
C ASP A 549 -3.33 12.07 0.01
N ILE A 550 -2.98 10.89 0.55
CA ILE A 550 -2.78 9.67 -0.25
C ILE A 550 -4.10 9.05 -0.74
N THR A 551 -5.27 9.60 -0.38
CA THR A 551 -6.58 9.12 -0.85
C THR A 551 -7.01 9.75 -2.17
N ASN A 552 -6.41 10.89 -2.54
CA ASN A 552 -6.61 11.52 -3.84
C ASN A 552 -5.65 10.92 -4.90
N PRO A 553 -6.17 10.25 -5.96
CA PRO A 553 -5.31 9.67 -7.01
C PRO A 553 -4.53 10.71 -7.83
N GLN A 554 -4.90 12.00 -7.80
CA GLN A 554 -4.08 13.06 -8.42
C GLN A 554 -2.70 13.22 -7.76
N ASN A 555 -2.58 12.84 -6.49
CA ASN A 555 -1.32 12.89 -5.77
C ASN A 555 -0.43 11.68 -6.09
N LEU A 556 -1.00 10.55 -6.55
CA LEU A 556 -0.22 9.37 -6.96
C LEU A 556 0.46 9.66 -8.31
N ILE A 557 1.79 9.76 -8.32
CA ILE A 557 2.56 10.12 -9.53
C ILE A 557 3.37 8.97 -10.12
N SER A 558 3.57 7.88 -9.39
CA SER A 558 4.26 6.69 -9.88
C SER A 558 3.92 5.46 -9.04
N ARG A 559 3.85 4.30 -9.71
CA ARG A 559 3.82 2.96 -9.13
C ARG A 559 4.98 2.19 -9.76
N LYS A 560 5.79 1.48 -8.98
CA LYS A 560 6.96 0.75 -9.50
C LYS A 560 7.21 -0.55 -8.75
N GLY A 561 7.73 -1.55 -9.44
CA GLY A 561 8.23 -2.79 -8.83
C GLY A 561 9.37 -2.53 -7.84
N ILE A 562 9.49 -3.40 -6.82
CA ILE A 562 10.61 -3.36 -5.87
C ILE A 562 11.97 -3.60 -6.56
N GLU A 563 11.99 -4.42 -7.62
CA GLU A 563 13.17 -4.72 -8.45
C GLU A 563 13.70 -3.47 -9.18
N SER A 564 12.84 -2.49 -9.47
CA SER A 564 13.21 -1.17 -9.98
C SER A 564 13.95 -0.29 -8.94
N GLY A 565 14.27 -0.84 -7.75
CA GLY A 565 15.14 -0.25 -6.73
C GLY A 565 14.46 0.75 -5.78
N LYS A 566 15.19 1.14 -4.72
CA LYS A 566 14.70 2.01 -3.62
C LYS A 566 15.01 3.51 -3.83
N GLU A 567 15.06 3.92 -5.10
CA GLU A 567 15.23 5.31 -5.53
C GLU A 567 14.06 5.75 -6.43
N PHE A 568 13.68 7.01 -6.33
CA PHE A 568 12.81 7.71 -7.28
C PHE A 568 13.42 9.07 -7.63
N ILE A 569 13.37 9.46 -8.91
CA ILE A 569 13.85 10.78 -9.36
C ILE A 569 12.71 11.49 -10.09
N ASP A 570 12.13 12.49 -9.43
CA ASP A 570 11.16 13.39 -10.04
C ASP A 570 11.87 14.43 -10.91
N ARG A 571 11.59 14.36 -12.21
CA ARG A 571 12.08 15.30 -13.24
C ARG A 571 11.00 16.30 -13.68
N ASN A 572 9.76 16.10 -13.23
CA ASN A 572 8.58 16.84 -13.65
C ASN A 572 8.21 17.89 -12.59
N ILE A 573 9.21 18.65 -12.14
CA ILE A 573 9.09 19.67 -11.10
C ILE A 573 9.23 21.07 -11.69
N GLU A 574 8.34 21.98 -11.30
CA GLU A 574 8.46 23.39 -11.70
C GLU A 574 9.56 24.12 -10.91
N PRO A 575 10.40 24.96 -11.56
CA PRO A 575 11.39 25.77 -10.86
C PRO A 575 10.79 26.68 -9.80
N ASN A 576 11.45 26.79 -8.65
CA ASN A 576 11.05 27.56 -7.46
C ASN A 576 9.79 27.06 -6.72
N LYS A 577 9.17 25.95 -7.14
CA LYS A 577 8.18 25.25 -6.30
C LYS A 577 8.86 24.32 -5.30
N THR A 578 8.23 24.16 -4.14
CA THR A 578 8.58 23.13 -3.15
C THR A 578 7.54 22.02 -3.25
N TYR A 579 7.95 20.78 -3.00
CA TYR A 579 7.09 19.62 -3.02
C TYR A 579 7.32 18.80 -1.76
N THR A 580 6.24 18.24 -1.24
CA THR A 580 6.29 17.14 -0.27
C THR A 580 5.99 15.86 -1.03
N TYR A 581 6.62 14.76 -0.62
CA TYR A 581 6.29 13.43 -1.15
C TYR A 581 5.91 12.49 -0.02
N ALA A 582 5.26 11.40 -0.38
CA ALA A 582 4.96 10.31 0.52
C ALA A 582 5.16 8.99 -0.23
N ILE A 583 5.73 7.98 0.42
CA ILE A 583 5.90 6.65 -0.16
C ILE A 583 5.18 5.63 0.73
N THR A 584 4.33 4.83 0.09
CA THR A 584 3.71 3.63 0.65
C THR A 584 4.25 2.40 -0.06
N VAL A 585 4.12 1.26 0.59
CA VAL A 585 4.42 -0.07 0.07
C VAL A 585 3.10 -0.79 -0.14
N ILE A 586 2.97 -1.41 -1.32
CA ILE A 586 1.94 -2.38 -1.65
C ILE A 586 2.55 -3.77 -1.48
N ASP A 587 1.90 -4.63 -0.70
CA ASP A 587 2.35 -6.00 -0.43
C ASP A 587 1.93 -7.01 -1.53
N ASN A 588 2.26 -8.29 -1.33
CA ASN A 588 1.86 -9.39 -2.22
C ASN A 588 0.32 -9.61 -2.33
N ALA A 589 -0.46 -9.17 -1.34
CA ALA A 589 -1.93 -9.20 -1.34
C ALA A 589 -2.55 -7.87 -1.82
N SER A 590 -1.73 -6.98 -2.37
CA SER A 590 -2.07 -5.63 -2.83
C SER A 590 -2.58 -4.68 -1.74
N VAL A 591 -2.33 -4.99 -0.46
CA VAL A 591 -2.68 -4.10 0.66
C VAL A 591 -1.61 -3.01 0.77
N GLU A 592 -2.07 -1.78 0.99
CA GLU A 592 -1.20 -0.61 1.13
C GLU A 592 -0.99 -0.25 2.60
N ASN A 593 0.26 0.02 2.97
CA ASN A 593 0.61 0.41 4.33
C ASN A 593 0.46 1.93 4.62
N GLU A 594 0.82 2.33 5.84
CA GLU A 594 0.91 3.75 6.20
C GLU A 594 2.08 4.44 5.47
N ALA A 595 1.87 5.70 5.09
CA ALA A 595 2.84 6.44 4.29
C ALA A 595 4.01 7.00 5.12
N LYS A 596 5.25 6.82 4.64
CA LYS A 596 6.39 7.62 5.11
C LYS A 596 6.43 8.94 4.33
N ILE A 597 6.40 10.06 5.06
CA ILE A 597 6.53 11.41 4.48
C ILE A 597 8.00 11.73 4.18
N PHE A 598 8.21 12.36 3.02
CA PHE A 598 9.46 12.90 2.50
C PHE A 598 9.29 14.41 2.34
N ASN A 599 9.44 15.12 3.45
CA ASN A 599 9.46 16.57 3.52
C ASN A 599 10.90 17.02 3.73
N LYS A 600 11.41 17.94 2.89
CA LYS A 600 12.82 18.36 2.97
C LYS A 600 13.18 18.99 4.32
N GLU A 601 12.39 19.95 4.80
CA GLU A 601 12.70 20.68 6.03
C GLU A 601 12.62 19.76 7.25
N VAL A 602 11.62 18.89 7.31
CA VAL A 602 11.48 17.89 8.37
C VAL A 602 12.68 16.93 8.36
N LEU A 603 13.04 16.35 7.21
CA LEU A 603 14.16 15.42 7.09
C LEU A 603 15.51 16.09 7.34
N ASP A 604 15.72 17.34 6.90
CA ASP A 604 16.94 18.10 7.21
C ASP A 604 17.08 18.34 8.73
N ASN A 605 15.98 18.67 9.43
CA ASN A 605 15.95 18.83 10.89
C ASN A 605 16.14 17.49 11.63
N GLU A 606 15.46 16.41 11.22
CA GLU A 606 15.66 15.06 11.77
C GLU A 606 17.14 14.65 11.67
N ASN A 607 17.74 14.80 10.49
CA ASN A 607 19.15 14.45 10.26
C ASN A 607 20.12 15.35 11.05
N ALA A 608 19.83 16.64 11.18
CA ALA A 608 20.64 17.57 11.97
C ALA A 608 20.54 17.33 13.48
N ALA A 609 19.43 16.74 13.97
CA ALA A 609 19.27 16.34 15.37
C ALA A 609 20.03 15.05 15.73
N LEU A 610 20.28 14.14 14.77
CA LEU A 610 20.92 12.84 15.04
C LEU A 610 22.28 12.95 15.80
N PRO A 611 23.24 13.82 15.42
CA PRO A 611 24.50 13.96 16.17
C PRO A 611 24.32 14.47 17.61
N ILE A 612 23.23 15.20 17.86
CA ILE A 612 22.87 15.76 19.17
C ILE A 612 22.29 14.66 20.05
N ILE A 613 21.35 13.89 19.50
CA ILE A 613 20.78 12.68 20.12
C ILE A 613 21.91 11.71 20.50
N ASP A 614 22.87 11.48 19.60
CA ASP A 614 24.06 10.65 19.83
C ASP A 614 25.03 11.23 20.88
N ALA A 615 25.11 12.55 21.03
CA ALA A 615 25.88 13.18 22.09
C ALA A 615 25.22 12.98 23.46
N ILE A 616 23.89 13.09 23.52
CA ILE A 616 23.10 12.84 24.74
C ILE A 616 23.14 11.35 25.12
N ASN A 617 23.06 10.43 24.16
CA ASN A 617 23.16 8.98 24.38
C ASN A 617 24.52 8.52 24.94
N LYS A 618 25.56 9.36 24.86
CA LYS A 618 26.89 9.09 25.46
C LYS A 618 27.00 9.53 26.92
N ILE A 619 26.01 10.24 27.45
CA ILE A 619 25.96 10.61 28.86
C ILE A 619 25.70 9.34 29.70
N PRO A 620 26.49 9.05 30.76
CA PRO A 620 26.23 7.92 31.63
C PRO A 620 24.84 7.95 32.28
N SER A 621 24.32 6.78 32.64
CA SER A 621 23.06 6.69 33.39
C SER A 621 23.13 7.46 34.71
N LEU A 622 22.00 7.98 35.21
CA LEU A 622 21.95 8.87 36.39
C LEU A 622 22.56 8.26 37.66
N ASP A 623 22.53 6.93 37.80
CA ASP A 623 23.14 6.19 38.92
C ASP A 623 24.67 6.09 38.81
N SER A 624 25.20 6.17 37.59
CA SER A 624 26.63 6.14 37.28
C SER A 624 27.24 7.52 37.03
N LEU A 625 26.43 8.58 36.94
CA LEU A 625 26.86 9.91 36.55
C LEU A 625 27.66 10.59 37.67
N THR A 626 28.82 11.13 37.32
CA THR A 626 29.76 11.78 38.24
C THR A 626 30.04 13.23 37.83
N LEU A 627 30.80 13.97 38.66
CA LEU A 627 31.22 15.33 38.30
C LEU A 627 32.24 15.38 37.15
N ASP A 628 32.95 14.29 36.88
CA ASP A 628 33.90 14.24 35.76
C ASP A 628 33.16 14.20 34.40
N ASP A 629 31.89 13.80 34.40
CA ASP A 629 31.00 13.77 33.24
C ASP A 629 30.39 15.15 32.89
N GLU A 630 30.63 16.19 33.68
CA GLU A 630 30.10 17.54 33.45
C GLU A 630 30.41 18.05 32.04
N LEU A 631 31.59 17.74 31.51
CA LEU A 631 32.00 18.18 30.17
C LEU A 631 31.14 17.52 29.06
N LEU A 632 30.69 16.28 29.26
CA LEU A 632 29.80 15.60 28.31
C LEU A 632 28.41 16.26 28.31
N VAL A 633 27.85 16.48 29.51
CA VAL A 633 26.54 17.11 29.70
C VAL A 633 26.52 18.54 29.12
N THR A 634 27.52 19.35 29.46
CA THR A 634 27.63 20.73 28.96
C THR A 634 27.89 20.81 27.45
N SER A 635 28.67 19.87 26.89
CA SER A 635 28.86 19.78 25.42
C SER A 635 27.57 19.39 24.69
N ALA A 636 26.82 18.42 25.22
CA ALA A 636 25.53 18.03 24.67
C ALA A 636 24.51 19.18 24.71
N ARG A 637 24.45 19.94 25.82
CA ARG A 637 23.63 21.16 25.91
C ARG A 637 24.05 22.23 24.90
N ALA A 638 25.35 22.45 24.71
CA ALA A 638 25.84 23.41 23.71
C ALA A 638 25.39 23.04 22.28
N LEU A 639 25.35 21.73 21.94
CA LEU A 639 24.83 21.25 20.66
C LEU A 639 23.32 21.52 20.51
N VAL A 640 22.50 21.21 21.54
CA VAL A 640 21.06 21.53 21.53
C VAL A 640 20.84 23.03 21.34
N SER A 641 21.51 23.87 22.13
CA SER A 641 21.37 25.33 22.05
C SER A 641 21.85 25.93 20.72
N ALA A 642 22.78 25.28 20.01
CA ALA A 642 23.21 25.69 18.68
C ALA A 642 22.23 25.28 17.56
N PHE A 643 21.45 24.22 17.78
CA PHE A 643 20.49 23.68 16.80
C PHE A 643 19.18 24.46 16.74
N ASN A 644 18.72 25.02 17.86
CA ASN A 644 17.57 25.94 17.92
C ASN A 644 16.24 25.32 17.40
N ASN A 645 16.10 23.99 17.49
CA ASN A 645 14.88 23.26 17.11
C ASN A 645 14.65 22.02 17.99
N ASP A 646 14.62 22.25 19.31
CA ASP A 646 14.57 21.25 20.38
C ASP A 646 13.50 20.14 20.21
N SER A 647 12.42 20.40 19.45
CA SER A 647 11.35 19.42 19.19
C SER A 647 11.80 18.15 18.45
N TYR A 648 12.92 18.21 17.72
CA TYR A 648 13.51 17.05 17.03
C TYR A 648 14.53 16.27 17.88
N VAL A 649 14.90 16.77 19.07
CA VAL A 649 15.85 16.11 19.98
C VAL A 649 15.08 15.15 20.90
N THR A 650 14.85 13.92 20.43
CA THR A 650 13.92 12.95 21.04
C THR A 650 14.29 12.48 22.45
N ASN A 651 15.54 12.67 22.90
CA ASN A 651 16.05 12.31 24.22
C ASN A 651 16.46 13.53 25.07
N LEU A 652 15.90 14.71 24.79
CA LEU A 652 16.20 15.96 25.50
C LEU A 652 15.92 15.90 27.02
N ASP A 653 14.96 15.08 27.44
CA ASP A 653 14.64 14.82 28.85
C ASP A 653 15.79 14.14 29.60
N VAL A 654 16.52 13.23 28.95
CA VAL A 654 17.72 12.58 29.50
C VAL A 654 18.80 13.63 29.82
N LEU A 655 19.02 14.58 28.91
CA LEU A 655 19.95 15.68 29.12
C LEU A 655 19.53 16.55 30.31
N VAL A 656 18.26 16.95 30.38
CA VAL A 656 17.73 17.75 31.49
C VAL A 656 17.86 17.01 32.83
N ALA A 657 17.66 15.70 32.87
CA ALA A 657 17.86 14.91 34.07
C ALA A 657 19.34 14.86 34.49
N ALA A 658 20.26 14.70 33.53
CA ALA A 658 21.70 14.71 33.78
C ALA A 658 22.20 16.06 34.31
N GLU A 659 21.72 17.18 33.74
CA GLU A 659 22.03 18.54 34.22
C GLU A 659 21.63 18.76 35.67
N ASN A 660 20.41 18.35 36.04
CA ASN A 660 19.93 18.41 37.42
C ASN A 660 20.78 17.55 38.37
N LYS A 661 21.20 16.35 37.91
CA LYS A 661 22.07 15.47 38.71
C LYS A 661 23.48 16.05 38.89
N ILE A 662 24.07 16.67 37.87
CA ILE A 662 25.36 17.39 37.99
C ILE A 662 25.22 18.57 38.97
N ALA A 663 24.13 19.35 38.90
CA ALA A 663 23.88 20.44 39.85
C ALA A 663 23.78 19.93 41.29
N GLN A 664 23.06 18.83 41.53
CA GLN A 664 22.98 18.19 42.85
C GLN A 664 24.37 17.72 43.34
N LEU A 665 25.15 17.04 42.50
CA LEU A 665 26.49 16.57 42.85
C LEU A 665 27.45 17.73 43.19
N LYS A 666 27.30 18.88 42.54
CA LYS A 666 28.05 20.11 42.88
C LYS A 666 27.67 20.66 44.24
N GLU A 667 26.38 20.70 44.57
CA GLU A 667 25.94 21.09 45.91
C GLU A 667 26.41 20.12 46.99
N GLU A 668 26.36 18.81 46.73
CA GLU A 668 26.83 17.77 47.64
C GLU A 668 28.34 17.93 47.89
N LYS A 669 29.15 18.05 46.84
CA LYS A 669 30.60 18.33 46.97
C LYS A 669 30.89 19.64 47.69
N ALA A 670 30.13 20.71 47.42
CA ALA A 670 30.31 21.98 48.12
C ALA A 670 29.98 21.86 49.63
N LYS A 671 28.98 21.06 50.00
CA LYS A 671 28.65 20.74 51.40
C LYS A 671 29.77 19.90 52.04
N GLU A 672 30.31 18.89 51.34
CA GLU A 672 31.45 18.10 51.82
C GLU A 672 32.71 18.95 52.03
N GLU A 673 33.08 19.79 51.07
CA GLU A 673 34.21 20.73 51.20
C GLU A 673 34.01 21.73 52.34
N GLN A 674 32.77 22.14 52.61
CA GLN A 674 32.43 23.02 53.73
C GLN A 674 32.59 22.30 55.08
N ILE A 675 32.03 21.10 55.20
CA ILE A 675 32.18 20.21 56.38
C ILE A 675 33.67 19.89 56.62
N ALA A 676 34.47 19.72 55.57
CA ALA A 676 35.91 19.49 55.70
C ALA A 676 36.65 20.70 56.30
N LYS A 677 36.30 21.94 55.92
CA LYS A 677 36.87 23.16 56.51
C LYS A 677 36.48 23.30 57.98
N GLU A 678 35.21 23.05 58.30
CA GLU A 678 34.68 23.09 59.67
C GLU A 678 35.38 22.06 60.56
N ASN A 679 35.50 20.81 60.10
CA ASN A 679 36.23 19.75 60.80
C ASN A 679 37.73 20.04 60.94
N ALA A 680 38.36 20.70 59.97
CA ALA A 680 39.75 21.13 60.07
C ALA A 680 39.94 22.22 61.14
N ALA A 681 39.01 23.17 61.24
CA ALA A 681 38.99 24.18 62.29
C ALA A 681 38.77 23.54 63.67
N ILE A 682 37.76 22.68 63.82
CA ILE A 682 37.49 21.92 65.07
C ILE A 682 38.74 21.14 65.49
N SER A 683 39.34 20.37 64.57
CA SER A 683 40.53 19.55 64.85
C SER A 683 41.75 20.40 65.26
N ALA A 684 41.91 21.59 64.69
CA ALA A 684 43.00 22.50 65.07
C ALA A 684 42.80 23.09 66.47
N ILE A 685 41.56 23.39 66.84
CA ILE A 685 41.18 23.88 68.18
C ILE A 685 41.31 22.77 69.23
N ASP A 686 40.95 21.52 68.90
CA ASP A 686 41.09 20.38 69.80
C ASP A 686 42.56 20.09 70.14
N ARG A 687 43.47 20.27 69.17
CA ARG A 687 44.92 20.13 69.36
C ARG A 687 45.57 21.22 70.23
N LEU A 688 44.88 22.32 70.51
CA LEU A 688 45.40 23.33 71.44
C LEU A 688 45.53 22.75 72.86
N PRO A 689 46.55 23.14 73.65
CA PRO A 689 46.68 22.73 75.04
C PRO A 689 45.43 23.03 75.88
N ALA A 690 45.33 22.38 77.04
CA ALA A 690 44.39 22.81 78.07
C ALA A 690 44.67 24.27 78.47
N LEU A 691 43.65 25.05 78.80
CA LEU A 691 43.78 26.49 79.07
C LEU A 691 44.78 26.83 80.19
N GLU A 692 44.95 25.92 81.15
CA GLU A 692 45.91 26.00 82.25
C GLU A 692 47.37 25.72 81.84
N SER A 693 47.57 25.15 80.66
CA SER A 693 48.87 24.70 80.12
C SER A 693 49.34 25.52 78.91
N ILE A 694 48.61 26.56 78.51
CA ILE A 694 48.98 27.44 77.39
C ILE A 694 50.17 28.32 77.79
N THR A 695 51.14 28.42 76.89
CA THR A 695 52.35 29.24 77.00
C THR A 695 52.43 30.28 75.87
N LEU A 696 53.47 31.11 75.85
CA LEU A 696 53.71 32.04 74.74
C LEU A 696 54.11 31.32 73.44
N ASP A 697 54.71 30.13 73.53
CA ASP A 697 55.15 29.36 72.35
C ASP A 697 53.96 28.79 71.55
N ASP A 698 52.79 28.64 72.19
CA ASP A 698 51.55 28.18 71.56
C ASP A 698 50.90 29.23 70.62
N GLU A 699 51.42 30.46 70.55
CA GLU A 699 50.83 31.55 69.76
C GLU A 699 50.70 31.20 68.28
N ALA A 700 51.70 30.52 67.71
CA ALA A 700 51.66 30.10 66.31
C ALA A 700 50.50 29.13 66.05
N SER A 701 50.28 28.18 66.96
CA SER A 701 49.21 27.17 66.89
C SER A 701 47.82 27.80 67.06
N ILE A 702 47.67 28.75 67.99
CA ILE A 702 46.42 29.48 68.23
C ILE A 702 46.05 30.36 67.02
N LYS A 703 47.03 31.09 66.45
CA LYS A 703 46.83 31.85 65.21
C LYS A 703 46.50 30.96 64.01
N ALA A 704 47.09 29.77 63.91
CA ALA A 704 46.78 28.81 62.86
C ALA A 704 45.35 28.26 62.99
N ALA A 705 44.90 27.94 64.22
CA ALA A 705 43.53 27.53 64.50
C ALA A 705 42.52 28.64 64.14
N ARG A 706 42.77 29.89 64.54
CA ARG A 706 41.94 31.04 64.14
C ARG A 706 41.87 31.24 62.64
N LYS A 707 42.99 31.08 61.92
CA LYS A 707 43.01 31.15 60.45
C LYS A 707 42.10 30.08 59.83
N LEU A 708 42.06 28.87 60.39
CA LEU A 708 41.18 27.80 59.91
C LEU A 708 39.69 28.08 60.21
N VAL A 709 39.37 28.65 61.37
CA VAL A 709 38.01 29.17 61.67
C VAL A 709 37.57 30.19 60.62
N THR A 710 38.41 31.18 60.32
CA THR A 710 38.12 32.20 59.30
C THR A 710 38.00 31.61 57.88
N ILE A 711 38.73 30.52 57.57
CA ILE A 711 38.60 29.80 56.29
C ILE A 711 37.29 28.99 56.22
N ALA A 712 36.86 28.41 57.34
CA ALA A 712 35.58 27.71 57.43
C ALA A 712 34.39 28.69 57.34
N ASN A 713 34.52 29.89 57.90
CA ASN A 713 33.54 30.98 57.81
C ASN A 713 32.11 30.56 58.25
N ASN A 714 32.03 29.62 59.19
CA ASN A 714 30.78 29.13 59.79
C ASN A 714 31.00 28.84 61.28
N ASP A 715 31.16 29.90 62.06
CA ASP A 715 31.38 29.84 63.52
C ASP A 715 30.30 29.00 64.25
N SER A 716 29.08 28.91 63.70
CA SER A 716 27.97 28.15 64.28
C SER A 716 28.15 26.63 64.23
N ALA A 717 28.92 26.11 63.26
CA ALA A 717 29.22 24.69 63.15
C ALA A 717 30.46 24.27 63.98
N ILE A 718 31.29 25.24 64.40
CA ILE A 718 32.56 24.98 65.09
C ILE A 718 32.28 24.86 66.59
N THR A 719 31.83 23.67 67.00
CA THR A 719 31.33 23.39 68.36
C THR A 719 32.29 23.72 69.51
N ASN A 720 33.60 23.72 69.26
CA ASN A 720 34.64 24.00 70.24
C ASN A 720 35.23 25.43 70.16
N LEU A 721 34.63 26.33 69.38
CA LEU A 721 35.14 27.70 69.13
C LEU A 721 35.42 28.52 70.41
N ASP A 722 34.63 28.32 71.47
CA ASP A 722 34.85 28.95 72.78
C ASP A 722 36.22 28.60 73.40
N LYS A 723 36.75 27.39 73.16
CA LYS A 723 38.11 26.99 73.59
C LYS A 723 39.17 27.87 72.93
N LEU A 724 39.02 28.18 71.65
CA LEU A 724 39.93 29.06 70.91
C LEU A 724 39.86 30.51 71.43
N VAL A 725 38.66 31.04 71.64
CA VAL A 725 38.46 32.40 72.17
C VAL A 725 39.12 32.56 73.54
N LYS A 726 38.98 31.55 74.41
CA LYS A 726 39.65 31.52 75.73
C LYS A 726 41.17 31.36 75.61
N ALA A 727 41.66 30.56 74.66
CA ALA A 727 43.09 30.40 74.40
C ALA A 727 43.75 31.71 73.90
N GLU A 728 43.08 32.44 73.00
CA GLU A 728 43.50 33.76 72.53
C GLU A 728 43.54 34.81 73.65
N ALA A 729 42.51 34.83 74.50
CA ALA A 729 42.48 35.70 75.68
C ALA A 729 43.63 35.37 76.65
N LYS A 730 43.94 34.08 76.85
CA LYS A 730 45.04 33.65 77.71
C LYS A 730 46.41 34.06 77.16
N ILE A 731 46.65 33.95 75.85
CA ILE A 731 47.90 34.43 75.25
C ILE A 731 48.03 35.95 75.34
N LYS A 732 46.93 36.70 75.18
CA LYS A 732 46.94 38.15 75.38
C LYS A 732 47.32 38.51 76.82
N GLU A 733 46.73 37.84 77.81
CA GLU A 733 47.05 37.99 79.24
C GLU A 733 48.53 37.66 79.53
N LEU A 734 49.06 36.55 79.00
CA LEU A 734 50.45 36.15 79.17
C LEU A 734 51.43 37.20 78.60
N LYS A 735 51.10 37.82 77.47
CA LYS A 735 51.89 38.92 76.88
C LYS A 735 51.84 40.19 77.71
N GLU A 736 50.66 40.56 78.21
CA GLU A 736 50.48 41.74 79.06
C GLU A 736 51.22 41.56 80.40
N ASN A 737 51.18 40.36 81.00
CA ASN A 737 51.92 40.02 82.22
C ASN A 737 53.44 39.92 82.02
N SER A 738 53.92 39.59 80.80
CA SER A 738 55.37 39.56 80.51
C SER A 738 56.02 40.95 80.43
N ASN A 739 55.25 42.03 80.50
CA ASN A 739 55.69 43.41 80.20
C ASN A 739 55.79 44.36 81.42
N ILE A 740 55.83 43.87 82.67
CA ILE A 740 55.81 44.73 83.86
C ILE A 740 57.09 44.63 84.73
N ASN A 741 58.11 45.41 84.33
CA ASN A 741 59.07 46.19 85.17
C ASN A 741 60.11 45.50 86.11
N PRO A 742 61.19 46.22 86.54
CA PRO A 742 62.07 47.18 85.81
C PRO A 742 63.59 47.01 86.13
N GLY A 743 64.49 47.68 85.37
CA GLY A 743 65.93 47.77 85.69
C GLY A 743 66.69 48.83 84.87
N GLU A 744 67.31 49.80 85.55
CA GLU A 744 67.80 51.09 85.01
C GLU A 744 69.05 51.09 84.08
N ASN A 745 69.14 52.18 83.29
CA ASN A 745 70.25 53.16 83.21
C ASN A 745 71.14 53.33 81.95
N ASN A 746 71.33 54.63 81.61
CA ASN A 746 72.41 55.31 80.86
C ASN A 746 72.53 55.30 79.32
N ASN A 747 72.14 56.45 78.73
CA ASN A 747 72.95 57.36 77.86
C ASN A 747 74.13 56.77 77.03
N ASN A 748 74.13 56.97 75.69
CA ASN A 748 74.65 58.21 75.06
C ASN A 748 74.64 58.23 73.51
N ASN A 749 74.39 59.42 72.95
CA ASN A 749 74.94 60.04 71.72
C ASN A 749 74.85 59.40 70.30
N ASN A 750 74.23 60.23 69.43
CA ASN A 750 74.75 60.78 68.16
C ASN A 750 74.42 60.16 66.77
N ASN A 751 73.74 61.03 66.01
CA ASN A 751 74.03 61.48 64.63
C ASN A 751 73.57 60.68 63.39
N ASN A 752 72.55 61.29 62.77
CA ASN A 752 72.58 61.91 61.43
C ASN A 752 72.15 61.12 60.18
N ASN A 753 71.12 61.72 59.57
CA ASN A 753 71.05 62.20 58.18
C ASN A 753 70.46 61.31 57.06
N ASN A 754 69.20 61.70 56.73
CA ASN A 754 68.81 62.36 55.47
C ASN A 754 68.27 61.55 54.27
N ASN A 755 67.16 62.08 53.75
CA ASN A 755 66.71 62.11 52.33
C ASN A 755 66.31 60.75 51.69
N HIS A 756 65.41 60.64 50.69
CA HIS A 756 64.44 61.50 49.97
C HIS A 756 63.52 60.55 49.12
N SER A 757 62.37 60.89 48.51
CA SER A 757 61.26 61.84 48.78
C SER A 757 60.18 61.67 47.66
N ASN A 758 58.95 62.19 47.85
CA ASN A 758 57.88 62.40 46.82
C ASN A 758 57.22 61.12 46.19
N ASN A 759 55.98 61.13 45.64
CA ASN A 759 54.99 62.22 45.42
C ASN A 759 53.50 61.76 45.27
N ASN A 760 52.58 62.56 45.80
CA ASN A 760 51.30 63.09 45.22
C ASN A 760 50.12 62.27 44.61
N ASN A 761 48.91 62.58 45.16
CA ASN A 761 47.67 63.12 44.50
C ASN A 761 46.59 62.22 43.80
N ASN A 762 45.33 62.27 44.30
CA ASN A 762 44.22 63.19 43.86
C ASN A 762 42.76 62.60 43.80
N ASN A 763 41.84 63.29 44.50
CA ASN A 763 40.48 63.78 44.12
C ASN A 763 39.30 62.92 43.58
N ASN A 764 38.24 62.85 44.41
CA ASN A 764 36.88 63.45 44.26
C ASN A 764 35.98 63.33 43.00
N ASN A 765 34.70 62.96 43.29
CA ASN A 765 33.42 63.46 42.74
C ASN A 765 33.00 63.05 41.29
N ASN A 766 31.70 62.94 40.92
CA ASN A 766 30.45 63.41 41.54
C ASN A 766 29.16 62.67 41.09
N ASN A 767 28.17 62.59 42.00
CA ASN A 767 26.68 62.53 41.88
C ASN A 767 25.92 62.22 40.56
N LYS A 768 24.77 61.51 40.73
CA LYS A 768 23.42 62.12 40.52
C LYS A 768 22.24 61.28 41.08
N ASP A 769 21.33 61.96 41.79
CA ASP A 769 19.93 61.57 42.05
C ASP A 769 19.12 61.51 40.72
N GLY A 770 17.95 60.87 40.57
CA GLY A 770 17.04 60.20 41.51
C GLY A 770 15.56 60.58 41.19
N LYS A 771 14.61 59.62 41.18
CA LYS A 771 13.13 59.79 41.36
C LYS A 771 12.31 58.52 41.08
N LEU A 772 11.34 58.24 41.96
CA LEU A 772 10.11 57.44 41.74
C LEU A 772 8.92 58.40 41.48
N PRO A 773 7.79 57.98 40.85
CA PRO A 773 6.67 57.26 41.51
C PRO A 773 6.21 55.99 40.74
N ASP A 774 5.54 54.97 41.29
CA ASP A 774 4.17 54.90 41.90
C ASP A 774 3.05 55.08 40.83
N THR A 775 1.97 54.28 40.66
CA THR A 775 1.25 53.27 41.48
C THR A 775 0.44 52.24 40.63
N GLY A 776 0.11 51.06 41.20
CA GLY A 776 -1.13 50.29 40.94
C GLY A 776 -1.11 49.21 39.82
N GLY A 777 -1.78 48.05 39.93
CA GLY A 777 -2.46 47.42 41.07
C GLY A 777 -3.72 46.61 40.71
N LYS A 778 -3.72 45.28 40.85
CA LYS A 778 -4.83 44.40 41.33
C LYS A 778 -4.56 42.89 41.14
N ASN A 779 -5.16 42.10 42.04
CA ASN A 779 -5.28 40.64 42.08
C ASN A 779 -5.94 40.07 40.79
N SER A 780 -5.95 38.76 40.46
CA SER A 780 -5.90 37.55 41.31
C SER A 780 -5.53 36.28 40.49
N SER A 781 -5.07 35.24 41.18
CA SER A 781 -5.20 33.79 40.87
C SER A 781 -5.80 33.32 39.54
N ILE A 782 -5.05 32.52 38.77
CA ILE A 782 -5.58 31.52 37.82
C ILE A 782 -4.83 30.19 38.01
N LEU A 783 -5.57 29.10 38.28
CA LEU A 783 -5.08 27.74 38.05
C LEU A 783 -5.08 27.49 36.54
N LEU A 784 -4.09 26.76 36.02
CA LEU A 784 -4.33 25.93 34.84
C LEU A 784 -3.79 24.52 35.04
N SER A 785 -4.53 23.54 34.54
CA SER A 785 -4.46 22.14 34.91
C SER A 785 -3.78 21.27 33.85
N PHE A 786 -3.17 20.18 34.32
CA PHE A 786 -2.81 19.04 33.48
C PHE A 786 -4.03 18.33 32.87
N ALA A 787 -3.74 17.56 31.80
CA ALA A 787 -4.48 16.41 31.29
C ALA A 787 -5.81 16.63 30.53
N SER A 788 -5.75 16.31 29.22
CA SER A 788 -6.90 15.98 28.37
C SER A 788 -6.64 14.66 27.63
N MET A 789 -6.84 13.53 28.31
CA MET A 789 -6.96 12.22 27.62
C MET A 789 -8.37 12.05 27.06
N LEU A 790 -8.49 11.63 25.81
CA LEU A 790 -9.78 11.25 25.22
C LEU A 790 -10.43 10.12 26.04
N THR A 791 -11.67 10.35 26.48
CA THR A 791 -12.55 9.30 27.01
C THR A 791 -13.91 9.43 26.31
N ILE A 792 -14.13 8.62 25.26
CA ILE A 792 -15.46 8.50 24.65
C ILE A 792 -16.26 7.50 25.48
N ALA A 793 -17.24 8.00 26.23
CA ALA A 793 -18.17 7.17 26.99
C ALA A 793 -19.28 6.63 26.07
N GLY A 794 -19.37 5.30 25.94
CA GLY A 794 -20.50 4.66 25.29
C GLY A 794 -21.76 4.77 26.15
N THR A 795 -22.85 5.28 25.58
CA THR A 795 -24.17 5.31 26.23
C THR A 795 -25.15 4.34 25.56
N THR A 796 -25.34 3.22 26.24
CA THR A 796 -26.37 2.23 25.92
C THR A 796 -27.76 2.82 26.16
N LEU A 797 -28.68 2.76 25.18
CA LEU A 797 -30.09 3.14 25.40
C LEU A 797 -31.05 2.13 24.75
N PHE A 798 -31.40 1.10 25.53
CA PHE A 798 -32.56 0.25 25.28
C PHE A 798 -33.85 0.95 25.73
N ARG A 799 -34.83 1.15 24.84
CA ARG A 799 -36.19 0.57 24.93
C ARG A 799 -37.23 1.15 23.95
N LYS A 800 -37.88 0.22 23.23
CA LYS A 800 -39.32 0.13 22.92
C LYS A 800 -40.06 1.37 22.36
N ASN A 801 -40.60 1.25 21.15
CA ASN A 801 -41.98 0.77 20.94
C ASN A 801 -42.36 0.63 19.45
N LYS A 802 -43.06 -0.47 19.14
CA LYS A 802 -43.62 -0.90 17.84
C LYS A 802 -42.61 -1.27 16.76
#